data_AF-V5GJY8-F1
#
_entry.id   AF-V5GJY8-F1
#
_cell.length_a   1.000
_cell.length_b   1.000
_cell.length_c   1.000
_cell.angle_alpha   90.00
_cell.angle_beta   90.00
_cell.angle_gamma   90.00
#
_symmetry.space_group_name_H-M   'P 1'
#
loop_
_entity.id
_entity.type
_entity.pdbx_description
1 polymer ?
#
loop_
_entity_poly.entity_id
_entity_poly.type
_entity_poly.pdbx_seq_one_letter_code
_entity_poly.pdbx_strand_id
1 'polypeptide(L)'
;MSPTPLRQPEPPSQELLQRWFQTQSRLLADERTEEQSQSKLLLSKTAPKILEKHGLALLGLCVASIRIGVGAKLLVELERPSAHHASPNFPPHSFRSGDLAAILDNSADPSATNEGGLVQGVVFRTSETRIVLAISDGKGKSREKAEGQDKRDARTGENAKVSGGELELPERIRLVKVANETTFDRMELTLAKLAKSLGVPLTASSTAKGDTSDEDETPQTSASTTATSLTRSLFGLTPPAWRNIDLPLPPFNPKLNDTQLSAIQRALSANHFSLIHGPPGTGKTTAIVELIMQIVASNLGAVDSNPVRVLVCGASNLAVDNILERLVGAPEHREVFKKKSVGVTRLGHPARVVASLQGATLDAQCAQSSEAQLVKDISREIEDIMSELKPPPPGGNRSTKGKPKIRGSDRRKRWEEVRELRKEYRRRDRQVQRSVLDRAQIVLTTCHGAGGRQLAGREFDWVVIDEACQALEVACWIAVLKAREGGRLVLAGDHLQLPPTVKSTVSAPRGKGKGKGRSKSNGAGKHGDKAGKDAAQTTSQADTTTDDVVGDAKTDDTDDDADETDLASKFSTATLSTAPRTRLRPPRSLETTLFSRQLGLYGPGIKSLLSIQYRMSTPIMSFPNAELYESQLVAHTSCASIRLSDLASVSRHLSSPPTEDEEELLAPVVLYDTSGCEFYETTPSAEEGALLADSKSNVHEADLVVRHLEELFSKGVAPGQVTILTPYSAQVALLHATVRSHRFTIPAASGKGEEVVNADEIELGTIDSMQGREKDVVIISLVRSNAEGEVGFLAQKKRLNVAMTRAKRQLVVIGDAETVGNAKDLPDDFLKNYMDWLDENAVVHPVVATL
;
A
#
# COMPACT_ATOMS: atom_id res chain seq x y z
N MET A 1 -15.42 17.55 27.94
CA MET A 1 -16.45 17.12 26.98
C MET A 1 -17.08 15.82 27.50
N SER A 2 -18.40 15.75 27.60
CA SER A 2 -19.11 14.50 27.91
C SER A 2 -18.81 13.47 26.81
N PRO A 3 -18.54 12.19 27.14
CA PRO A 3 -18.22 11.18 26.14
C PRO A 3 -19.39 11.02 25.17
N THR A 4 -19.11 11.17 23.87
CA THR A 4 -20.07 10.93 22.81
C THR A 4 -20.62 9.50 22.96
N PRO A 5 -21.95 9.32 23.09
CA PRO A 5 -22.52 8.00 23.38
C PRO A 5 -22.23 7.04 22.23
N LEU A 6 -21.87 5.80 22.59
CA LEU A 6 -21.68 4.72 21.63
C LEU A 6 -23.04 4.32 21.05
N ARG A 7 -23.15 4.24 19.72
CA ARG A 7 -24.35 3.66 19.09
C ARG A 7 -24.40 2.16 19.36
N GLN A 8 -25.61 1.64 19.54
CA GLN A 8 -25.85 0.20 19.65
C GLN A 8 -26.43 -0.31 18.33
N PRO A 9 -25.62 -0.97 17.49
CA PRO A 9 -26.11 -1.51 16.23
C PRO A 9 -27.10 -2.65 16.48
N GLU A 10 -28.02 -2.85 15.54
CA GLU A 10 -28.87 -4.03 15.55
C GLU A 10 -28.03 -5.26 15.15
N PRO A 11 -28.09 -6.37 15.91
CA PRO A 11 -27.37 -7.58 15.56
C PRO A 11 -27.75 -8.06 14.14
N PRO A 12 -26.77 -8.33 13.25
CA PRO A 12 -27.08 -8.73 11.89
C PRO A 12 -27.76 -10.11 11.83
N SER A 13 -28.73 -10.26 10.92
CA SER A 13 -29.31 -11.56 10.60
C SER A 13 -28.30 -12.46 9.88
N GLN A 14 -28.55 -13.78 9.89
CA GLN A 14 -27.69 -14.73 9.17
C GLN A 14 -27.67 -14.45 7.66
N GLU A 15 -28.81 -14.03 7.08
CA GLU A 15 -28.92 -13.63 5.67
C GLU A 15 -28.07 -12.39 5.36
N LEU A 16 -28.07 -11.39 6.26
CA LEU A 16 -27.27 -10.19 6.09
C LEU A 16 -25.77 -10.49 6.16
N LEU A 17 -25.35 -11.35 7.08
CA LEU A 17 -23.97 -11.84 7.14
C LEU A 17 -23.59 -12.57 5.85
N GLN A 18 -24.46 -13.46 5.34
CA GLN A 18 -24.23 -14.16 4.08
C GLN A 18 -24.07 -13.19 2.90
N ARG A 19 -24.94 -12.18 2.79
CA ARG A 19 -24.85 -11.14 1.76
C ARG A 19 -23.56 -10.34 1.86
N TRP A 20 -23.13 -10.02 3.08
CA TRP A 20 -21.86 -9.32 3.33
C TRP A 20 -20.67 -10.14 2.84
N PHE A 21 -20.59 -11.43 3.20
CA PHE A 21 -19.49 -12.30 2.74
C PHE A 21 -19.48 -12.48 1.23
N GLN A 22 -20.66 -12.69 0.62
CA GLN A 22 -20.78 -12.82 -0.84
C GLN A 22 -20.32 -11.55 -1.57
N THR A 23 -20.70 -10.38 -1.04
CA THR A 23 -20.31 -9.08 -1.60
C THR A 23 -18.80 -8.89 -1.51
N GLN A 24 -18.19 -9.12 -0.35
CA GLN A 24 -16.73 -9.08 -0.16
C GLN A 24 -16.00 -10.03 -1.10
N SER A 25 -16.50 -11.25 -1.26
CA SER A 25 -15.88 -12.27 -2.11
C SER A 25 -15.95 -11.89 -3.59
N ARG A 26 -17.09 -11.32 -4.03
CA ARG A 26 -17.26 -10.80 -5.38
C ARG A 26 -16.31 -9.63 -5.67
N LEU A 27 -16.30 -8.62 -4.80
CA LEU A 27 -15.44 -7.44 -4.97
C LEU A 27 -13.96 -7.83 -5.02
N LEU A 28 -13.54 -8.79 -4.19
CA LEU A 28 -12.18 -9.32 -4.20
C LEU A 28 -11.84 -10.07 -5.50
N ALA A 29 -12.79 -10.82 -6.06
CA ALA A 29 -12.62 -11.51 -7.34
C ALA A 29 -12.55 -10.53 -8.52
N ASP A 30 -13.34 -9.45 -8.48
CA ASP A 30 -13.30 -8.39 -9.47
C ASP A 30 -11.93 -7.68 -9.45
N GLU A 31 -11.43 -7.31 -8.27
CA GLU A 31 -10.09 -6.73 -8.09
C GLU A 31 -8.98 -7.67 -8.58
N ARG A 32 -9.05 -8.96 -8.23
CA ARG A 32 -8.10 -9.98 -8.69
C ARG A 32 -8.08 -10.06 -10.22
N THR A 33 -9.27 -10.07 -10.83
CA THR A 33 -9.42 -10.15 -12.29
C THR A 33 -8.85 -8.90 -12.97
N GLU A 34 -9.08 -7.72 -12.39
CA GLU A 34 -8.56 -6.46 -12.91
C GLU A 34 -7.04 -6.35 -12.76
N GLU A 35 -6.46 -6.77 -11.63
CA GLU A 35 -5.00 -6.80 -11.49
C GLU A 35 -4.35 -7.76 -12.49
N GLN A 36 -4.96 -8.92 -12.72
CA GLN A 36 -4.53 -9.87 -13.75
C GLN A 36 -4.67 -9.31 -15.16
N SER A 37 -5.79 -8.64 -15.47
CA SER A 37 -6.06 -8.06 -16.79
C SER A 37 -5.02 -6.99 -17.11
N GLN A 38 -4.76 -6.07 -16.17
CA GLN A 38 -3.74 -5.03 -16.29
C GLN A 38 -2.35 -5.65 -16.45
N SER A 39 -1.96 -6.60 -15.61
CA SER A 39 -0.64 -7.24 -15.72
C SER A 39 -0.47 -7.95 -17.07
N LYS A 40 -1.48 -8.68 -17.56
CA LYS A 40 -1.45 -9.35 -18.87
C LYS A 40 -1.44 -8.35 -20.03
N LEU A 41 -2.22 -7.28 -19.94
CA LEU A 41 -2.28 -6.22 -20.95
C LEU A 41 -0.91 -5.55 -21.10
N LEU A 42 -0.28 -5.22 -19.97
CA LEU A 42 1.06 -4.64 -19.93
C LEU A 42 2.10 -5.56 -20.56
N LEU A 43 2.06 -6.85 -20.26
CA LEU A 43 2.99 -7.84 -20.81
C LEU A 43 2.79 -8.13 -22.30
N SER A 44 1.54 -8.14 -22.78
CA SER A 44 1.21 -8.57 -24.14
C SER A 44 1.22 -7.45 -25.18
N LYS A 45 0.82 -6.22 -24.81
CA LYS A 45 0.68 -5.10 -25.76
C LYS A 45 1.82 -4.11 -25.73
N THR A 46 2.73 -4.20 -24.77
CA THR A 46 3.82 -3.22 -24.59
C THR A 46 5.15 -3.81 -25.05
N ALA A 47 5.87 -3.10 -25.92
CA ALA A 47 7.18 -3.52 -26.35
C ALA A 47 8.15 -3.65 -25.15
N PRO A 48 9.01 -4.68 -25.06
CA PRO A 48 9.89 -4.88 -23.90
C PRO A 48 10.77 -3.68 -23.55
N LYS A 49 11.23 -2.91 -24.53
CA LYS A 49 12.01 -1.67 -24.31
C LYS A 49 11.20 -0.59 -23.59
N ILE A 50 9.89 -0.48 -23.87
CA ILE A 50 8.99 0.46 -23.20
C ILE A 50 8.79 0.01 -21.74
N LEU A 51 8.61 -1.29 -21.49
CA LEU A 51 8.54 -1.82 -20.13
C LEU A 51 9.82 -1.56 -19.31
N GLU A 52 11.00 -1.62 -19.94
CA GLU A 52 12.26 -1.26 -19.28
C GLU A 52 12.36 0.25 -19.02
N LYS A 53 11.92 1.11 -19.95
CA LYS A 53 11.84 2.57 -19.76
C LYS A 53 10.95 2.95 -18.57
N HIS A 54 9.84 2.24 -18.36
CA HIS A 54 8.97 2.42 -17.20
C HIS A 54 9.40 1.62 -15.96
N GLY A 55 10.54 0.93 -16.01
CA GLY A 55 11.07 0.21 -14.85
C GLY A 55 10.29 -1.03 -14.43
N LEU A 56 9.48 -1.61 -15.32
CA LEU A 56 8.69 -2.83 -15.09
C LEU A 56 9.37 -4.11 -15.59
N ALA A 57 10.41 -3.95 -16.41
CA ALA A 57 11.23 -5.04 -16.92
C ALA A 57 12.73 -4.69 -16.88
N LEU A 58 13.58 -5.71 -16.83
CA LEU A 58 15.02 -5.61 -17.07
C LEU A 58 15.39 -6.56 -18.19
N LEU A 59 16.06 -6.06 -19.22
CA LEU A 59 16.35 -6.80 -20.44
C LEU A 59 17.80 -7.27 -20.52
N GLY A 60 18.00 -8.42 -21.16
CA GLY A 60 19.33 -8.92 -21.51
C GLY A 60 20.23 -9.23 -20.32
N LEU A 61 19.68 -9.80 -19.25
CA LEU A 61 20.41 -10.24 -18.07
C LEU A 61 21.06 -11.62 -18.29
N CYS A 62 22.05 -11.98 -17.47
CA CYS A 62 22.59 -13.33 -17.37
C CYS A 62 22.62 -13.81 -15.91
N VAL A 63 22.75 -15.13 -15.69
CA VAL A 63 22.89 -15.71 -14.35
C VAL A 63 24.33 -15.56 -13.87
N ALA A 64 24.53 -14.76 -12.82
CA ALA A 64 25.83 -14.58 -12.16
C ALA A 64 26.13 -15.74 -11.19
N SER A 65 25.15 -16.13 -10.37
CA SER A 65 25.30 -17.23 -9.42
C SER A 65 23.96 -17.86 -9.03
N ILE A 66 23.99 -19.11 -8.56
CA ILE A 66 22.86 -19.81 -7.95
C ILE A 66 23.33 -20.32 -6.58
N ARG A 67 22.61 -19.95 -5.52
CA ARG A 67 22.91 -20.29 -4.11
C ARG A 67 21.65 -20.79 -3.39
N ILE A 68 21.81 -21.41 -2.23
CA ILE A 68 20.66 -21.78 -1.38
C ILE A 68 20.44 -20.68 -0.34
N GLY A 69 19.20 -20.20 -0.28
CA GLY A 69 18.75 -19.22 0.70
C GLY A 69 17.93 -19.85 1.83
N VAL A 70 17.49 -18.99 2.74
CA VAL A 70 16.61 -19.33 3.87
C VAL A 70 15.36 -20.09 3.37
N GLY A 71 14.92 -21.11 4.11
CA GLY A 71 13.83 -21.98 3.71
C GLY A 71 14.14 -22.96 2.56
N ALA A 72 15.43 -23.20 2.26
CA ALA A 72 15.91 -24.03 1.15
C ALA A 72 15.48 -23.56 -0.25
N LYS A 73 15.23 -22.25 -0.41
CA LYS A 73 14.91 -21.66 -1.71
C LYS A 73 16.17 -21.46 -2.54
N LEU A 74 16.06 -21.57 -3.86
CA LEU A 74 17.15 -21.26 -4.77
C LEU A 74 17.22 -19.74 -4.97
N LEU A 75 18.34 -19.14 -4.62
CA LEU A 75 18.66 -17.73 -4.88
C LEU A 75 19.43 -17.65 -6.20
N VAL A 76 18.77 -17.13 -7.23
CA VAL A 76 19.35 -16.87 -8.55
C VAL A 76 19.74 -15.40 -8.63
N GLU A 77 21.04 -15.13 -8.74
CA GLU A 77 21.60 -13.79 -8.89
C GLU A 77 21.77 -13.48 -10.37
N LEU A 78 21.14 -12.39 -10.82
CA LEU A 78 21.15 -11.92 -12.19
C LEU A 78 21.94 -10.60 -12.29
N GLU A 79 22.73 -10.45 -13.35
CA GLU A 79 23.49 -9.23 -13.63
C GLU A 79 23.45 -8.88 -15.12
N ARG A 80 23.89 -7.66 -15.47
CA ARG A 80 24.08 -7.26 -16.87
C ARG A 80 25.48 -7.66 -17.34
N PRO A 81 25.61 -8.57 -18.32
CA PRO A 81 26.92 -8.94 -18.82
C PRO A 81 27.55 -7.79 -19.63
N SER A 82 28.84 -7.56 -19.43
CA SER A 82 29.63 -6.57 -20.18
C SER A 82 29.68 -6.87 -21.69
N ALA A 83 29.38 -8.11 -22.10
CA ALA A 83 29.30 -8.52 -23.50
C ALA A 83 28.15 -7.84 -24.27
N HIS A 84 27.11 -7.35 -23.58
CA HIS A 84 25.91 -6.81 -24.21
C HIS A 84 25.52 -5.41 -23.72
N HIS A 85 26.14 -4.93 -22.65
CA HIS A 85 25.81 -3.64 -22.03
C HIS A 85 27.08 -2.82 -21.79
N ALA A 86 27.01 -1.52 -22.08
CA ALA A 86 28.12 -0.58 -21.85
C ALA A 86 28.33 -0.26 -20.37
N SER A 87 27.29 -0.39 -19.55
CA SER A 87 27.34 -0.20 -18.10
C SER A 87 26.79 -1.43 -17.39
N PRO A 88 27.41 -1.87 -16.28
CA PRO A 88 26.86 -2.92 -15.44
C PRO A 88 25.62 -2.46 -14.66
N ASN A 89 25.36 -1.15 -14.58
CA ASN A 89 24.23 -0.60 -13.84
C ASN A 89 22.91 -0.87 -14.57
N PHE A 90 21.90 -1.24 -13.80
CA PHE A 90 20.53 -1.32 -14.25
C PHE A 90 19.97 0.08 -14.51
N PRO A 91 19.05 0.21 -15.49
CA PRO A 91 18.28 1.43 -15.68
C PRO A 91 17.36 1.65 -14.48
N PRO A 92 16.86 2.87 -14.27
CA PRO A 92 15.88 3.14 -13.24
C PRO A 92 14.71 2.14 -13.30
N HIS A 93 14.44 1.46 -12.18
CA HIS A 93 13.42 0.42 -12.13
C HIS A 93 12.59 0.40 -10.85
N SER A 94 11.40 -0.18 -10.96
CA SER A 94 10.43 -0.31 -9.87
C SER A 94 10.54 -1.62 -9.09
N PHE A 95 11.44 -2.54 -9.49
CA PHE A 95 11.68 -3.76 -8.71
C PHE A 95 12.14 -3.40 -7.30
N ARG A 96 11.48 -4.00 -6.32
CA ARG A 96 11.83 -3.95 -4.91
C ARG A 96 11.93 -5.37 -4.39
N SER A 97 12.71 -5.55 -3.33
CA SER A 97 12.69 -6.80 -2.56
C SER A 97 11.24 -7.19 -2.27
N GLY A 98 10.92 -8.47 -2.40
CA GLY A 98 9.64 -9.17 -2.30
C GLY A 98 8.65 -9.00 -3.46
N ASP A 99 8.97 -8.25 -4.52
CA ASP A 99 8.15 -8.23 -5.72
C ASP A 99 8.13 -9.62 -6.39
N LEU A 100 7.03 -10.01 -7.01
CA LEU A 100 7.04 -11.20 -7.87
C LEU A 100 7.61 -10.84 -9.24
N ALA A 101 8.50 -11.68 -9.74
CA ALA A 101 9.09 -11.52 -11.05
C ALA A 101 9.18 -12.86 -11.78
N ALA A 102 9.01 -12.82 -13.09
CA ALA A 102 9.18 -13.97 -13.96
C ALA A 102 10.44 -13.84 -14.80
N ILE A 103 11.21 -14.92 -14.86
CA ILE A 103 12.32 -15.10 -15.79
C ILE A 103 11.75 -15.59 -17.13
N LEU A 104 12.10 -14.86 -18.19
CA LEU A 104 11.74 -15.14 -19.58
C LEU A 104 13.00 -15.18 -20.44
N ASP A 105 12.92 -15.86 -21.59
CA ASP A 105 13.95 -15.74 -22.62
C ASP A 105 13.88 -14.36 -23.28
N ASN A 106 15.02 -13.68 -23.38
CA ASN A 106 15.09 -12.36 -23.98
C ASN A 106 14.92 -12.37 -25.51
N SER A 107 15.16 -13.51 -26.17
CA SER A 107 15.02 -13.70 -27.62
C SER A 107 13.62 -14.13 -28.06
N ALA A 108 12.76 -14.55 -27.14
CA ALA A 108 11.39 -14.97 -27.44
C ALA A 108 10.48 -13.79 -27.85
N ASP A 109 9.56 -14.07 -28.77
CA ASP A 109 8.55 -13.14 -29.30
C ASP A 109 7.75 -12.51 -28.14
N PRO A 110 7.50 -11.18 -28.10
CA PRO A 110 6.82 -10.53 -26.97
C PRO A 110 5.42 -11.11 -26.68
N SER A 111 4.76 -11.64 -27.70
CA SER A 111 3.43 -12.28 -27.65
C SER A 111 3.47 -13.71 -27.10
N ALA A 112 4.63 -14.39 -27.10
CA ALA A 112 4.81 -15.76 -26.61
C ALA A 112 4.86 -15.85 -25.07
N THR A 113 4.53 -14.77 -24.36
CA THR A 113 4.58 -14.62 -22.91
C THR A 113 3.54 -15.44 -22.13
N ASN A 114 2.68 -16.20 -22.81
CA ASN A 114 1.49 -16.81 -22.19
C ASN A 114 1.44 -18.35 -22.09
N GLU A 115 2.41 -19.13 -22.57
CA GLU A 115 2.26 -20.60 -22.52
C GLU A 115 3.51 -21.33 -22.01
N GLY A 116 3.39 -21.86 -20.77
CA GLY A 116 4.10 -23.04 -20.25
C GLY A 116 5.63 -22.94 -20.11
N GLY A 117 6.12 -22.64 -18.90
CA GLY A 117 7.55 -22.78 -18.54
C GLY A 117 8.19 -21.58 -17.84
N LEU A 118 7.44 -20.52 -17.54
CA LEU A 118 7.99 -19.37 -16.82
C LEU A 118 8.49 -19.76 -15.43
N VAL A 119 9.77 -19.50 -15.17
CA VAL A 119 10.34 -19.61 -13.83
C VAL A 119 10.01 -18.33 -13.07
N GLN A 120 9.09 -18.44 -12.11
CA GLN A 120 8.69 -17.32 -11.25
C GLN A 120 9.44 -17.37 -9.92
N GLY A 121 9.82 -16.19 -9.44
CA GLY A 121 10.52 -16.01 -8.18
C GLY A 121 10.07 -14.74 -7.47
N VAL A 122 10.36 -14.70 -6.19
CA VAL A 122 10.21 -13.49 -5.37
C VAL A 122 11.56 -12.76 -5.43
N VAL A 123 11.59 -11.49 -5.78
CA VAL A 123 12.80 -10.67 -5.71
C VAL A 123 13.32 -10.69 -4.27
N PHE A 124 14.48 -11.28 -4.04
CA PHE A 124 15.10 -11.40 -2.73
C PHE A 124 15.86 -10.11 -2.38
N ARG A 125 16.67 -9.62 -3.32
CA ARG A 125 17.49 -8.41 -3.13
C ARG A 125 17.66 -7.68 -4.45
N THR A 126 17.71 -6.35 -4.39
CA THR A 126 18.06 -5.48 -5.51
C THR A 126 19.27 -4.64 -5.13
N SER A 127 20.09 -4.34 -6.12
CA SER A 127 21.22 -3.40 -6.08
C SER A 127 21.33 -2.76 -7.46
N GLU A 128 22.18 -1.75 -7.61
CA GLU A 128 22.35 -1.05 -8.88
C GLU A 128 22.85 -1.96 -10.01
N THR A 129 23.57 -3.05 -9.70
CA THR A 129 24.18 -3.93 -10.70
C THR A 129 23.65 -5.37 -10.68
N ARG A 130 22.97 -5.76 -9.60
CA ARG A 130 22.53 -7.15 -9.40
C ARG A 130 21.13 -7.25 -8.79
N ILE A 131 20.37 -8.22 -9.28
CA ILE A 131 19.06 -8.58 -8.76
C ILE A 131 19.02 -10.06 -8.43
N VAL A 132 18.60 -10.40 -7.21
CA VAL A 132 18.54 -11.78 -6.73
C VAL A 132 17.08 -12.20 -6.66
N LEU A 133 16.73 -13.35 -7.23
CA LEU A 133 15.40 -13.95 -7.14
C LEU A 133 15.45 -15.20 -6.26
N ALA A 134 14.53 -15.30 -5.32
CA ALA A 134 14.24 -16.53 -4.58
C ALA A 134 13.16 -17.33 -5.31
N ILE A 135 13.59 -18.46 -5.88
CA ILE A 135 12.75 -19.39 -6.61
C ILE A 135 12.42 -20.56 -5.68
N SER A 136 11.14 -20.88 -5.57
CA SER A 136 10.69 -22.04 -4.79
C SER A 136 10.69 -23.27 -5.69
N ASP A 137 11.06 -24.44 -5.18
CA ASP A 137 10.90 -25.74 -5.86
C ASP A 137 9.40 -26.04 -6.02
N GLY A 138 8.76 -25.41 -7.01
CA GLY A 138 7.35 -25.58 -7.36
C GLY A 138 7.22 -25.96 -8.82
N LYS A 139 6.59 -27.12 -9.07
CA LYS A 139 6.37 -27.79 -10.36
C LYS A 139 6.33 -26.81 -11.55
N GLY A 140 7.45 -26.69 -12.28
CA GLY A 140 7.35 -26.39 -13.70
C GLY A 140 6.45 -27.46 -14.30
N LYS A 141 5.26 -27.08 -14.77
CA LYS A 141 4.33 -28.01 -15.42
C LYS A 141 5.11 -28.73 -16.51
N SER A 142 5.48 -29.99 -16.26
CA SER A 142 6.06 -30.85 -17.26
C SER A 142 5.03 -30.94 -18.38
N ARG A 143 5.43 -30.48 -19.57
CA ARG A 143 4.71 -30.54 -20.84
C ARG A 143 3.98 -31.88 -21.00
N GLU A 144 2.70 -31.93 -20.63
CA GLU A 144 1.81 -33.01 -21.05
C GLU A 144 1.69 -32.86 -22.57
N LYS A 145 2.20 -33.87 -23.30
CA LYS A 145 2.05 -33.93 -24.74
C LYS A 145 0.56 -34.08 -25.03
N ALA A 146 0.00 -33.13 -25.78
CA ALA A 146 -1.18 -33.40 -26.57
C ALA A 146 -0.89 -34.62 -27.45
N GLU A 147 -1.66 -35.69 -27.27
CA GLU A 147 -1.70 -36.81 -28.20
C GLU A 147 -2.23 -36.32 -29.55
N GLY A 148 -1.54 -36.69 -30.63
CA GLY A 148 -2.04 -36.53 -31.99
C GLY A 148 -1.25 -35.59 -32.89
N GLN A 149 -0.07 -36.04 -33.36
CA GLN A 149 0.24 -36.09 -34.79
C GLN A 149 1.63 -36.69 -35.01
N ASP A 150 1.63 -37.94 -35.48
CA ASP A 150 2.76 -38.58 -36.13
C ASP A 150 3.16 -37.81 -37.39
N LYS A 151 4.46 -37.45 -37.49
CA LYS A 151 5.23 -37.50 -38.74
C LYS A 151 6.73 -37.32 -38.45
N ARG A 152 7.45 -38.43 -38.61
CA ARG A 152 8.80 -38.58 -39.19
C ARG A 152 9.82 -37.47 -38.86
N ASP A 153 10.80 -37.81 -38.03
CA ASP A 153 12.17 -37.97 -38.50
C ASP A 153 13.05 -38.67 -37.45
N ALA A 154 13.53 -39.85 -37.82
CA ALA A 154 14.48 -40.63 -37.07
C ALA A 154 15.89 -40.35 -37.62
N ARG A 155 16.70 -39.59 -36.87
CA ARG A 155 18.18 -39.64 -36.84
C ARG A 155 18.74 -38.53 -35.95
N THR A 156 18.90 -38.84 -34.67
CA THR A 156 20.04 -38.50 -33.79
C THR A 156 19.67 -39.02 -32.40
N GLY A 157 20.48 -39.94 -31.89
CA GLY A 157 20.27 -40.58 -30.59
C GLY A 157 20.53 -39.62 -29.42
N GLU A 158 20.02 -40.06 -28.27
CA GLU A 158 20.27 -39.54 -26.92
C GLU A 158 19.61 -38.20 -26.57
N ASN A 159 18.42 -38.29 -25.95
CA ASN A 159 18.22 -37.69 -24.63
C ASN A 159 16.98 -38.31 -23.97
N ALA A 160 17.22 -39.32 -23.13
CA ALA A 160 16.24 -39.77 -22.15
C ALA A 160 15.97 -38.61 -21.18
N LYS A 161 14.73 -38.12 -21.16
CA LYS A 161 14.24 -37.08 -20.25
C LYS A 161 14.51 -37.48 -18.80
N VAL A 162 15.40 -36.76 -18.13
CA VAL A 162 15.65 -36.87 -16.69
C VAL A 162 14.65 -35.97 -15.98
N SER A 163 13.68 -36.56 -15.29
CA SER A 163 12.86 -35.89 -14.29
C SER A 163 13.67 -35.79 -12.98
N GLY A 164 14.33 -34.66 -12.77
CA GLY A 164 15.09 -34.41 -11.55
C GLY A 164 15.78 -33.05 -11.54
N GLY A 165 15.04 -31.99 -11.19
CA GLY A 165 15.58 -30.80 -10.52
C GLY A 165 16.62 -29.94 -11.25
N GLU A 166 16.77 -30.02 -12.58
CA GLU A 166 17.61 -29.08 -13.32
C GLU A 166 16.79 -27.80 -13.59
N LEU A 167 17.10 -26.72 -12.87
CA LEU A 167 16.54 -25.40 -13.15
C LEU A 167 17.17 -24.88 -14.45
N GLU A 168 16.60 -25.25 -15.59
CA GLU A 168 17.03 -24.75 -16.90
C GLU A 168 16.63 -23.27 -17.05
N LEU A 169 17.62 -22.38 -16.93
CA LEU A 169 17.46 -20.94 -17.14
C LEU A 169 17.98 -20.55 -18.54
N PRO A 170 17.31 -19.62 -19.26
CA PRO A 170 17.81 -19.12 -20.54
C PRO A 170 19.19 -18.46 -20.41
N GLU A 171 20.02 -18.53 -21.47
CA GLU A 171 21.31 -17.83 -21.49
C GLU A 171 21.15 -16.31 -21.41
N ARG A 172 20.12 -15.78 -22.06
CA ARG A 172 19.78 -14.36 -22.05
C ARG A 172 18.40 -14.15 -21.46
N ILE A 173 18.36 -13.54 -20.29
CA ILE A 173 17.17 -13.42 -19.47
C ILE A 173 16.51 -12.06 -19.65
N ARG A 174 15.19 -12.08 -19.77
CA ARG A 174 14.30 -10.95 -19.57
C ARG A 174 13.59 -11.14 -18.24
N LEU A 175 13.72 -10.19 -17.33
CA LEU A 175 13.03 -10.21 -16.06
C LEU A 175 11.85 -9.26 -16.10
N VAL A 176 10.65 -9.74 -15.74
CA VAL A 176 9.45 -8.89 -15.75
C VAL A 176 8.67 -9.03 -14.44
N LYS A 177 8.13 -7.91 -13.95
CA LYS A 177 7.30 -7.85 -12.75
C LYS A 177 5.93 -8.48 -13.01
N VAL A 178 5.44 -9.28 -12.06
CA VAL A 178 4.17 -10.03 -12.16
C VAL A 178 3.25 -9.69 -11.00
N ALA A 179 1.94 -9.76 -11.23
CA ALA A 179 0.90 -9.61 -10.21
C ALA A 179 1.05 -10.61 -9.04
N ASN A 180 0.68 -10.18 -7.83
CA ASN A 180 0.85 -10.98 -6.61
C ASN A 180 -0.40 -11.79 -6.27
N GLU A 181 -0.53 -12.99 -6.81
CA GLU A 181 -1.67 -13.88 -6.54
C GLU A 181 -1.77 -14.32 -5.06
N THR A 182 -0.61 -14.42 -4.38
CA THR A 182 -0.57 -14.98 -3.02
C THR A 182 -1.27 -14.13 -1.97
N THR A 183 -1.45 -12.82 -2.23
CA THR A 183 -2.20 -11.93 -1.33
C THR A 183 -3.70 -12.19 -1.42
N PHE A 184 -4.23 -12.41 -2.63
CA PHE A 184 -5.64 -12.76 -2.84
C PHE A 184 -5.98 -14.11 -2.22
N ASP A 185 -5.14 -15.13 -2.43
CA ASP A 185 -5.37 -16.46 -1.85
C ASP A 185 -5.47 -16.42 -0.32
N ARG A 186 -4.67 -15.57 0.35
CA ARG A 186 -4.73 -15.37 1.80
C ARG A 186 -6.01 -14.68 2.24
N MET A 187 -6.47 -13.69 1.48
CA MET A 187 -7.70 -12.96 1.77
C MET A 187 -8.94 -13.85 1.60
N GLU A 188 -9.01 -14.62 0.51
CA GLU A 188 -10.09 -15.60 0.26
C GLU A 188 -10.14 -16.68 1.36
N LEU A 189 -8.99 -17.25 1.73
CA LEU A 189 -8.90 -18.22 2.82
C LEU A 189 -9.36 -17.62 4.16
N THR A 190 -9.07 -16.34 4.39
CA THR A 190 -9.46 -15.62 5.61
C THR A 190 -10.96 -15.39 5.65
N LEU A 191 -11.57 -14.97 4.54
CA LEU A 191 -13.04 -14.86 4.42
C LEU A 191 -13.73 -16.21 4.70
N ALA A 192 -13.21 -17.30 4.12
CA ALA A 192 -13.76 -18.63 4.33
C ALA A 192 -13.69 -19.08 5.80
N LYS A 193 -12.56 -18.82 6.48
CA LYS A 193 -12.40 -19.11 7.92
C LYS A 193 -13.35 -18.27 8.77
N LEU A 194 -13.49 -16.98 8.45
CA LEU A 194 -14.35 -16.06 9.17
C LEU A 194 -15.82 -16.44 9.04
N ALA A 195 -16.30 -16.72 7.83
CA ALA A 195 -17.65 -17.18 7.58
C ALA A 195 -17.97 -18.49 8.32
N LYS A 196 -17.04 -19.46 8.29
CA LYS A 196 -17.16 -20.71 9.05
C LYS A 196 -17.30 -20.45 10.55
N SER A 197 -16.50 -19.56 11.13
CA SER A 197 -16.55 -19.23 12.56
C SER A 197 -17.87 -18.59 13.00
N LEU A 198 -18.54 -17.90 12.08
CA LEU A 198 -19.83 -17.24 12.30
C LEU A 198 -21.03 -18.11 11.91
N GLY A 199 -20.82 -19.36 11.48
CA GLY A 199 -21.90 -20.27 11.07
C GLY A 199 -22.58 -19.89 9.76
N VAL A 200 -21.87 -19.18 8.87
CA VAL A 200 -22.40 -18.79 7.55
C VAL A 200 -21.98 -19.83 6.50
N PRO A 201 -22.93 -20.50 5.82
CA PRO A 201 -22.62 -21.42 4.74
C PRO A 201 -22.18 -20.65 3.49
N LEU A 202 -20.92 -20.77 3.10
CA LEU A 202 -20.46 -20.30 1.79
C LEU A 202 -20.56 -21.45 0.79
N THR A 203 -21.27 -21.23 -0.33
CA THR A 203 -21.19 -22.11 -1.49
C THR A 203 -19.75 -22.07 -1.99
N ALA A 204 -19.02 -23.19 -1.85
CA ALA A 204 -17.62 -23.26 -2.22
C ALA A 204 -17.43 -22.87 -3.70
N SER A 205 -16.79 -21.72 -3.94
CA SER A 205 -16.26 -21.41 -5.27
C SER A 205 -15.13 -22.38 -5.57
N SER A 206 -15.21 -23.05 -6.71
CA SER A 206 -14.37 -24.18 -7.13
C SER A 206 -12.97 -23.78 -7.59
N THR A 207 -12.20 -23.05 -6.77
CA THR A 207 -10.81 -22.67 -7.10
C THR A 207 -9.80 -22.90 -5.98
N ALA A 208 -10.20 -23.34 -4.79
CA ALA A 208 -9.26 -23.71 -3.73
C ALA A 208 -8.62 -25.10 -3.97
N LYS A 209 -7.72 -25.21 -4.95
CA LYS A 209 -6.69 -26.25 -4.92
C LYS A 209 -5.68 -25.88 -3.83
N GLY A 210 -6.00 -26.25 -2.60
CA GLY A 210 -5.06 -26.26 -1.50
C GLY A 210 -3.89 -27.18 -1.83
N ASP A 211 -2.71 -26.61 -1.91
CA ASP A 211 -1.44 -27.28 -2.09
C ASP A 211 -1.05 -27.98 -0.76
N THR A 212 -1.62 -29.16 -0.52
CA THR A 212 -1.18 -30.11 0.50
C THR A 212 -0.65 -31.36 -0.17
N SER A 213 0.56 -31.27 -0.70
CA SER A 213 1.42 -32.42 -0.95
C SER A 213 2.79 -32.18 -0.33
N ASP A 214 2.82 -32.32 0.99
CA ASP A 214 3.96 -32.78 1.77
C ASP A 214 3.30 -33.40 3.01
N GLU A 215 3.29 -34.73 3.08
CA GLU A 215 2.92 -35.50 4.27
C GLU A 215 3.94 -35.16 5.36
N ASP A 216 3.62 -34.19 6.21
CA ASP A 216 4.26 -33.97 7.50
C ASP A 216 3.12 -33.61 8.46
N GLU A 217 2.91 -34.50 9.44
CA GLU A 217 1.94 -34.47 10.54
C GLU A 217 1.28 -33.10 10.76
N THR A 218 0.01 -32.97 10.35
CA THR A 218 -0.86 -31.93 10.87
C THR A 218 -1.10 -32.23 12.35
N PRO A 219 -0.72 -31.34 13.29
CA PRO A 219 -1.29 -31.43 14.62
C PRO A 219 -2.79 -31.18 14.44
N GLN A 220 -3.60 -32.18 14.73
CA GLN A 220 -5.02 -32.02 15.00
C GLN A 220 -5.16 -31.11 16.24
N THR A 221 -5.04 -29.80 16.07
CA THR A 221 -5.39 -28.84 17.10
C THR A 221 -6.83 -28.44 16.88
N SER A 222 -7.68 -28.94 17.78
CA SER A 222 -9.05 -28.55 18.06
C SER A 222 -9.15 -27.05 18.41
N ALA A 223 -8.97 -26.16 17.43
CA ALA A 223 -9.29 -24.75 17.58
C ALA A 223 -10.81 -24.59 17.48
N SER A 224 -11.38 -23.92 18.49
CA SER A 224 -12.81 -23.68 18.63
C SER A 224 -13.47 -23.26 17.32
N THR A 225 -14.50 -23.98 16.90
CA THR A 225 -15.31 -23.70 15.71
C THR A 225 -16.17 -22.43 15.83
N THR A 226 -16.10 -21.72 16.97
CA THR A 226 -16.96 -20.56 17.28
C THR A 226 -16.21 -19.25 17.17
N ALA A 227 -16.84 -18.23 16.57
CA ALA A 227 -16.32 -16.87 16.49
C ALA A 227 -16.01 -16.29 17.89
N THR A 228 -14.87 -15.59 18.00
CA THR A 228 -14.43 -15.00 19.26
C THR A 228 -15.30 -13.82 19.69
N SER A 229 -15.28 -13.46 20.98
CA SER A 229 -15.97 -12.24 21.49
C SER A 229 -15.56 -10.96 20.74
N LEU A 230 -14.29 -10.83 20.37
CA LEU A 230 -13.79 -9.77 19.50
C LEU A 230 -14.46 -9.81 18.11
N THR A 231 -14.51 -10.99 17.47
CA THR A 231 -15.11 -11.16 16.14
C THR A 231 -16.59 -10.81 16.16
N ARG A 232 -17.32 -11.29 17.17
CA ARG A 232 -18.74 -10.98 17.38
C ARG A 232 -18.97 -9.48 17.53
N SER A 233 -18.09 -8.80 18.27
CA SER A 233 -18.18 -7.36 18.44
C SER A 233 -17.90 -6.61 17.14
N LEU A 234 -16.89 -7.00 16.35
CA LEU A 234 -16.61 -6.35 15.05
C LEU A 234 -17.73 -6.52 14.01
N PHE A 235 -18.63 -7.49 14.18
CA PHE A 235 -19.83 -7.68 13.34
C PHE A 235 -21.10 -7.07 13.93
N GLY A 236 -21.04 -6.38 15.07
CA GLY A 236 -22.24 -5.81 15.71
C GLY A 236 -23.12 -6.83 16.43
N LEU A 237 -22.67 -8.08 16.59
CA LEU A 237 -23.42 -9.13 17.30
C LEU A 237 -23.39 -8.91 18.83
N THR A 238 -22.35 -8.26 19.33
CA THR A 238 -22.19 -7.87 20.73
C THR A 238 -21.61 -6.45 20.82
N PRO A 239 -22.06 -5.59 21.73
CA PRO A 239 -21.49 -4.25 21.85
C PRO A 239 -20.08 -4.30 22.48
N PRO A 240 -19.14 -3.44 22.03
CA PRO A 240 -17.87 -3.27 22.72
C PRO A 240 -18.11 -2.61 24.08
N ALA A 241 -17.24 -2.93 25.04
CA ALA A 241 -17.34 -2.44 26.40
C ALA A 241 -15.95 -2.00 26.89
N TRP A 242 -15.92 -1.08 27.86
CA TRP A 242 -14.70 -0.58 28.49
C TRP A 242 -14.76 -0.84 29.99
N ARG A 243 -13.60 -1.15 30.56
CA ARG A 243 -13.40 -1.24 32.01
C ARG A 243 -12.95 0.13 32.53
N ASN A 244 -13.09 0.37 33.82
CA ASN A 244 -12.41 1.48 34.47
C ASN A 244 -11.00 1.01 34.85
N ILE A 245 -10.02 1.40 34.05
CA ILE A 245 -8.61 1.10 34.25
C ILE A 245 -7.86 2.41 34.08
N ASP A 246 -7.07 2.79 35.10
CA ASP A 246 -6.10 3.87 35.01
C ASP A 246 -4.85 3.39 34.25
N LEU A 247 -4.01 4.32 33.82
CA LEU A 247 -2.73 3.94 33.19
C LEU A 247 -1.96 3.01 34.15
N PRO A 248 -1.61 1.77 33.72
CA PRO A 248 -1.01 0.79 34.63
C PRO A 248 0.34 1.23 35.19
N LEU A 249 1.11 1.95 34.39
CA LEU A 249 2.39 2.53 34.74
C LEU A 249 2.41 4.00 34.32
N PRO A 250 3.28 4.83 34.92
CA PRO A 250 3.58 6.16 34.37
C PRO A 250 3.98 6.05 32.90
N PRO A 251 3.68 7.08 32.08
CA PRO A 251 4.07 7.08 30.68
C PRO A 251 5.59 6.99 30.56
N PHE A 252 6.07 6.09 29.70
CA PHE A 252 7.51 5.96 29.43
C PHE A 252 8.03 7.21 28.73
N ASN A 253 7.27 7.71 27.75
CA ASN A 253 7.57 8.99 27.13
C ASN A 253 6.91 10.16 27.89
N PRO A 254 7.69 11.03 28.58
CA PRO A 254 7.14 12.14 29.35
C PRO A 254 6.60 13.29 28.47
N LYS A 255 6.84 13.26 27.15
CA LYS A 255 6.41 14.31 26.20
C LYS A 255 5.02 14.05 25.61
N LEU A 256 4.32 13.00 26.05
CA LEU A 256 2.97 12.71 25.58
C LEU A 256 2.00 13.78 26.07
N ASN A 257 1.11 14.21 25.19
CA ASN A 257 0.04 15.15 25.54
C ASN A 257 -1.21 14.43 26.07
N ASP A 258 -2.12 15.20 26.66
CA ASP A 258 -3.34 14.68 27.29
C ASP A 258 -4.23 13.87 26.33
N THR A 259 -4.29 14.25 25.05
CA THR A 259 -5.12 13.54 24.06
C THR A 259 -4.54 12.18 23.70
N GLN A 260 -3.21 12.08 23.62
CA GLN A 260 -2.49 10.82 23.44
C GLN A 260 -2.67 9.92 24.67
N LEU A 261 -2.48 10.45 25.88
CA LEU A 261 -2.64 9.70 27.13
C LEU A 261 -4.08 9.18 27.29
N SER A 262 -5.08 10.03 27.02
CA SER A 262 -6.49 9.65 27.06
C SER A 262 -6.82 8.55 26.03
N ALA A 263 -6.27 8.65 24.82
CA ALA A 263 -6.44 7.62 23.79
C ALA A 263 -5.80 6.28 24.19
N ILE A 264 -4.60 6.31 24.79
CA ILE A 264 -3.90 5.12 25.30
C ILE A 264 -4.70 4.48 26.43
N GLN A 265 -5.14 5.27 27.41
CA GLN A 265 -5.95 4.78 28.53
C GLN A 265 -7.24 4.12 28.02
N ARG A 266 -7.92 4.76 27.08
CA ARG A 266 -9.15 4.23 26.48
C ARG A 266 -8.91 2.95 25.66
N ALA A 267 -7.77 2.84 25.00
CA ALA A 267 -7.39 1.64 24.28
C ALA A 267 -7.07 0.47 25.24
N LEU A 268 -6.34 0.75 26.33
CA LEU A 268 -6.01 -0.23 27.37
C LEU A 268 -7.27 -0.75 28.09
N SER A 269 -8.26 0.11 28.25
CA SER A 269 -9.49 -0.20 28.98
C SER A 269 -10.56 -0.92 28.14
N ALA A 270 -10.39 -1.00 26.82
CA ALA A 270 -11.30 -1.71 25.94
C ALA A 270 -11.29 -3.24 26.17
N ASN A 271 -12.47 -3.85 26.28
CA ASN A 271 -12.62 -5.31 26.41
C ASN A 271 -12.42 -6.05 25.09
N HIS A 272 -12.79 -5.42 23.98
CA HIS A 272 -12.78 -6.02 22.65
C HIS A 272 -11.87 -5.23 21.72
N PHE A 273 -12.27 -4.00 21.37
CA PHE A 273 -11.46 -3.17 20.49
C PHE A 273 -11.59 -1.67 20.75
N SER A 274 -10.61 -0.90 20.26
CA SER A 274 -10.63 0.57 20.27
C SER A 274 -10.06 1.13 18.97
N LEU A 275 -10.54 2.30 18.55
CA LEU A 275 -10.02 3.03 17.40
C LEU A 275 -9.23 4.26 17.86
N ILE A 276 -7.99 4.39 17.39
CA ILE A 276 -7.18 5.61 17.55
C ILE A 276 -7.21 6.37 16.24
N HIS A 277 -7.89 7.50 16.22
CA HIS A 277 -7.93 8.40 15.08
C HIS A 277 -6.76 9.38 15.20
N GLY A 278 -5.75 9.21 14.34
CA GLY A 278 -4.53 10.01 14.36
C GLY A 278 -4.34 10.82 13.07
N PRO A 279 -4.88 12.05 13.01
CA PRO A 279 -4.65 13.02 11.94
C PRO A 279 -3.16 13.33 11.69
N PRO A 280 -2.81 13.99 10.57
CA PRO A 280 -1.44 14.30 10.22
C PRO A 280 -0.68 15.05 11.33
N GLY A 281 0.54 14.60 11.62
CA GLY A 281 1.41 15.27 12.60
C GLY A 281 1.03 15.06 14.08
N THR A 282 0.00 14.28 14.41
CA THR A 282 -0.49 14.12 15.81
C THR A 282 0.28 13.13 16.67
N GLY A 283 1.33 12.50 16.13
CA GLY A 283 2.15 11.53 16.87
C GLY A 283 1.47 10.16 17.08
N LYS A 284 0.59 9.74 16.15
CA LYS A 284 -0.09 8.42 16.17
C LYS A 284 0.86 7.26 16.50
N THR A 285 1.98 7.15 15.78
CA THR A 285 2.97 6.09 16.02
C THR A 285 3.61 6.18 17.41
N THR A 286 3.82 7.39 17.93
CA THR A 286 4.31 7.60 19.31
C THR A 286 3.32 7.08 20.34
N ALA A 287 2.02 7.34 20.16
CA ALA A 287 0.97 6.82 21.04
C ALA A 287 0.85 5.28 20.98
N ILE A 288 0.99 4.69 19.78
CA ILE A 288 0.98 3.23 19.60
C ILE A 288 2.17 2.57 20.30
N VAL A 289 3.37 3.16 20.20
CA VAL A 289 4.58 2.64 20.85
C VAL A 289 4.42 2.66 22.37
N GLU A 290 3.94 3.77 22.93
CA GLU A 290 3.63 3.86 24.36
C GLU A 290 2.61 2.81 24.78
N LEU A 291 1.51 2.65 24.02
CA LEU A 291 0.50 1.63 24.28
C LEU A 291 1.10 0.21 24.35
N ILE A 292 1.96 -0.15 23.39
CA ILE A 292 2.63 -1.46 23.36
C ILE A 292 3.52 -1.63 24.60
N MET A 293 4.26 -0.57 24.98
CA MET A 293 5.10 -0.58 26.18
C MET A 293 4.28 -0.77 27.45
N GLN A 294 3.15 -0.07 27.59
CA GLN A 294 2.23 -0.23 28.72
C GLN A 294 1.69 -1.65 28.82
N ILE A 295 1.31 -2.27 27.69
CA ILE A 295 0.83 -3.66 27.64
C ILE A 295 1.91 -4.64 28.12
N VAL A 296 3.10 -4.59 27.52
CA VAL A 296 4.18 -5.55 27.77
C VAL A 296 4.81 -5.34 29.15
N ALA A 297 5.05 -4.09 29.54
CA ALA A 297 5.61 -3.77 30.84
C ALA A 297 4.64 -4.07 31.99
N SER A 298 3.33 -4.09 31.77
CA SER A 298 2.34 -4.41 32.81
C SER A 298 1.83 -5.85 32.73
N ASN A 299 2.28 -6.63 31.74
CA ASN A 299 1.75 -7.96 31.42
C ASN A 299 0.21 -7.95 31.25
N LEU A 300 -0.34 -6.86 30.72
CA LEU A 300 -1.78 -6.61 30.72
C LEU A 300 -2.49 -7.50 29.70
N GLY A 301 -3.47 -8.29 30.16
CA GLY A 301 -4.23 -9.19 29.28
C GLY A 301 -3.61 -10.57 29.10
N ALA A 302 -2.47 -10.85 29.73
CA ALA A 302 -1.98 -12.22 29.88
C ALA A 302 -3.00 -13.10 30.62
N VAL A 303 -3.06 -14.37 30.26
CA VAL A 303 -3.76 -15.41 31.05
C VAL A 303 -2.70 -16.25 31.74
N ASP A 304 -3.00 -16.57 33.00
CA ASP A 304 -2.12 -17.27 33.91
C ASP A 304 -0.78 -16.54 34.14
N SER A 305 0.25 -17.28 34.53
CA SER A 305 1.60 -16.77 34.75
C SER A 305 2.40 -16.56 33.46
N ASN A 306 1.77 -16.66 32.28
CA ASN A 306 2.47 -16.55 31.01
C ASN A 306 2.70 -15.08 30.63
N PRO A 307 3.79 -14.78 29.88
CA PRO A 307 4.01 -13.44 29.35
C PRO A 307 3.00 -13.09 28.25
N VAL A 308 2.50 -11.84 28.26
CA VAL A 308 1.60 -11.29 27.25
C VAL A 308 2.28 -11.32 25.87
N ARG A 309 1.51 -11.66 24.84
CA ARG A 309 1.94 -11.67 23.44
C ARG A 309 1.18 -10.63 22.64
N VAL A 310 1.94 -9.80 21.92
CA VAL A 310 1.42 -8.69 21.12
C VAL A 310 1.80 -8.90 19.66
N LEU A 311 0.80 -8.95 18.79
CA LEU A 311 0.98 -8.89 17.34
C LEU A 311 0.80 -7.45 16.87
N VAL A 312 1.86 -6.87 16.31
CA VAL A 312 1.84 -5.55 15.71
C VAL A 312 1.85 -5.69 14.20
N CYS A 313 0.83 -5.15 13.56
CA CYS A 313 0.63 -5.17 12.13
C CYS A 313 0.60 -3.76 11.55
N GLY A 314 0.98 -3.65 10.28
CA GLY A 314 0.79 -2.43 9.50
C GLY A 314 0.35 -2.76 8.07
N ALA A 315 -0.30 -1.79 7.42
CA ALA A 315 -0.68 -1.89 6.01
C ALA A 315 0.54 -2.02 5.08
N SER A 316 1.65 -1.35 5.44
CA SER A 316 2.91 -1.33 4.68
C SER A 316 4.11 -1.74 5.52
N ASN A 317 5.23 -2.10 4.88
CA ASN A 317 6.48 -2.38 5.61
C ASN A 317 6.99 -1.16 6.37
N LEU A 318 6.88 0.03 5.77
CA LEU A 318 7.33 1.28 6.37
C LEU A 318 6.57 1.57 7.68
N ALA A 319 5.26 1.36 7.72
CA ALA A 319 4.47 1.54 8.94
C ALA A 319 4.97 0.63 10.08
N VAL A 320 5.25 -0.64 9.76
CA VAL A 320 5.75 -1.62 10.75
C VAL A 320 7.15 -1.26 11.23
N ASP A 321 8.04 -0.86 10.32
CA ASP A 321 9.42 -0.52 10.63
C ASP A 321 9.52 0.77 11.46
N ASN A 322 8.64 1.74 11.21
CA ASN A 322 8.52 2.97 12.00
C ASN A 322 8.14 2.70 13.47
N ILE A 323 7.34 1.67 13.74
CA ILE A 323 7.02 1.23 15.11
C ILE A 323 8.23 0.51 15.71
N LEU A 324 8.83 -0.42 14.95
CA LEU A 324 10.00 -1.19 15.38
C LEU A 324 11.17 -0.30 15.79
N GLU A 325 11.46 0.73 14.98
CA GLU A 325 12.53 1.69 15.24
C GLU A 325 12.33 2.41 16.57
N ARG A 326 11.11 2.87 16.86
CA ARG A 326 10.80 3.57 18.12
C ARG A 326 10.78 2.62 19.32
N LEU A 327 10.31 1.38 19.15
CA LEU A 327 10.35 0.36 20.20
C LEU A 327 11.79 0.02 20.60
N VAL A 328 12.67 -0.22 19.63
CA VAL A 328 14.05 -0.68 19.88
C VAL A 328 15.03 0.50 20.04
N GLY A 329 14.67 1.70 19.59
CA GLY A 329 15.52 2.89 19.60
C GLY A 329 15.65 3.56 20.97
N ALA A 330 14.57 3.60 21.76
CA ALA A 330 14.57 4.33 23.03
C ALA A 330 15.34 3.57 24.15
N PRO A 331 16.27 4.23 24.87
CA PRO A 331 17.03 3.60 25.96
C PRO A 331 16.15 3.01 27.06
N GLU A 332 15.10 3.74 27.46
CA GLU A 332 14.13 3.33 28.48
C GLU A 332 13.41 2.01 28.11
N HIS A 333 13.05 1.82 26.83
CA HIS A 333 12.45 0.58 26.37
C HIS A 333 13.45 -0.59 26.43
N ARG A 334 14.72 -0.35 26.08
CA ARG A 334 15.76 -1.38 26.11
C ARG A 334 16.01 -1.91 27.53
N GLU A 335 15.93 -1.05 28.54
CA GLU A 335 16.07 -1.46 29.94
C GLU A 335 14.91 -2.37 30.37
N VAL A 336 13.67 -2.01 30.00
CA VAL A 336 12.49 -2.87 30.25
C VAL A 336 12.65 -4.21 29.54
N PHE A 337 13.05 -4.20 28.27
CA PHE A 337 13.23 -5.42 27.48
C PHE A 337 14.30 -6.34 28.07
N LYS A 338 15.42 -5.79 28.56
CA LYS A 338 16.45 -6.57 29.24
C LYS A 338 15.96 -7.13 30.57
N LYS A 339 15.34 -6.30 31.42
CA LYS A 339 14.90 -6.69 32.77
C LYS A 339 13.81 -7.76 32.74
N LYS A 340 12.89 -7.69 31.76
CA LYS A 340 11.78 -8.64 31.61
C LYS A 340 12.04 -9.73 30.57
N SER A 341 13.22 -9.75 29.94
CA SER A 341 13.57 -10.67 28.85
C SER A 341 12.55 -10.66 27.69
N VAL A 342 12.13 -9.46 27.28
CA VAL A 342 11.15 -9.27 26.20
C VAL A 342 11.79 -9.51 24.84
N GLY A 343 11.37 -10.57 24.16
CA GLY A 343 11.74 -10.81 22.77
C GLY A 343 10.92 -9.97 21.80
N VAL A 344 11.60 -9.30 20.86
CA VAL A 344 10.98 -8.53 19.76
C VAL A 344 11.44 -9.10 18.43
N THR A 345 10.51 -9.51 17.57
CA THR A 345 10.83 -10.14 16.27
C THR A 345 10.02 -9.54 15.13
N ARG A 346 10.72 -9.06 14.10
CA ARG A 346 10.14 -8.57 12.83
C ARG A 346 10.09 -9.69 11.81
N LEU A 347 8.89 -10.10 11.41
CA LEU A 347 8.65 -11.05 10.33
C LEU A 347 8.55 -10.34 9.00
N GLY A 348 9.30 -10.78 8.01
CA GLY A 348 9.31 -10.19 6.68
C GLY A 348 10.72 -10.25 6.11
N HIS A 349 10.83 -9.99 4.82
CA HIS A 349 12.11 -10.09 4.15
C HIS A 349 13.07 -9.00 4.66
N PRO A 350 14.31 -9.31 5.10
CA PRO A 350 15.24 -8.32 5.65
C PRO A 350 15.57 -7.17 4.70
N ALA A 351 15.59 -7.44 3.39
CA ALA A 351 15.81 -6.41 2.37
C ALA A 351 14.62 -5.45 2.16
N ARG A 352 13.47 -5.67 2.82
CA ARG A 352 12.34 -4.72 2.91
C ARG A 352 12.37 -3.91 4.22
N VAL A 353 13.32 -4.23 5.10
CA VAL A 353 13.45 -3.64 6.43
C VAL A 353 14.62 -2.67 6.41
N VAL A 354 14.44 -1.53 7.09
CA VAL A 354 15.50 -0.53 7.26
C VAL A 354 16.77 -1.20 7.83
N ALA A 355 17.94 -0.86 7.26
CA ALA A 355 19.20 -1.56 7.54
C ALA A 355 19.54 -1.63 9.04
N SER A 356 19.30 -0.55 9.79
CA SER A 356 19.50 -0.47 11.24
C SER A 356 18.64 -1.45 12.05
N LEU A 357 17.51 -1.90 11.50
CA LEU A 357 16.54 -2.78 12.14
C LEU A 357 16.69 -4.25 11.72
N GLN A 358 17.60 -4.56 10.79
CA GLN A 358 17.77 -5.93 10.27
C GLN A 358 18.09 -6.94 11.36
N GLY A 359 18.80 -6.55 12.42
CA GLY A 359 19.10 -7.41 13.57
C GLY A 359 17.85 -7.89 14.34
N ALA A 360 16.73 -7.18 14.23
CA ALA A 360 15.46 -7.59 14.84
C ALA A 360 14.61 -8.50 13.94
N THR A 361 15.06 -8.78 12.70
CA THR A 361 14.32 -9.66 11.78
C THR A 361 14.44 -11.13 12.19
N LEU A 362 13.40 -11.93 11.92
CA LEU A 362 13.42 -13.37 12.19
C LEU A 362 14.65 -14.04 11.56
N ASP A 363 14.95 -13.70 10.31
CA ASP A 363 16.06 -14.32 9.57
C ASP A 363 17.41 -14.00 10.24
N ALA A 364 17.64 -12.75 10.65
CA ALA A 364 18.87 -12.36 11.34
C ALA A 364 18.98 -13.02 12.72
N GLN A 365 17.88 -13.05 13.48
CA GLN A 365 17.83 -13.70 14.80
C GLN A 365 18.07 -15.22 14.70
N CYS A 366 17.50 -15.87 13.68
CA CYS A 366 17.77 -17.27 13.40
C CYS A 366 19.25 -17.48 13.05
N ALA A 367 19.81 -16.70 12.12
CA ALA A 367 21.21 -16.83 11.70
C ALA A 367 22.24 -16.60 12.83
N GLN A 368 21.88 -15.79 13.82
CA GLN A 368 22.69 -15.49 15.02
C GLN A 368 22.47 -16.47 16.18
N SER A 369 21.41 -17.29 16.13
CA SER A 369 21.13 -18.27 17.19
C SER A 369 22.17 -19.39 17.22
N SER A 370 22.43 -19.91 18.42
CA SER A 370 23.28 -21.10 18.60
C SER A 370 22.74 -22.32 17.85
N GLU A 371 21.41 -22.44 17.80
CA GLU A 371 20.66 -23.52 17.18
C GLU A 371 20.79 -23.52 15.65
N ALA A 372 21.21 -22.40 15.04
CA ALA A 372 21.44 -22.30 13.60
C ALA A 372 22.79 -22.85 13.15
N GLN A 373 23.70 -23.24 14.05
CA GLN A 373 24.99 -23.81 13.66
C GLN A 373 24.80 -25.06 12.78
N LEU A 374 23.88 -25.95 13.17
CA LEU A 374 23.53 -27.14 12.40
C LEU A 374 22.94 -26.82 11.02
N VAL A 375 22.19 -25.72 10.91
CA VAL A 375 21.62 -25.27 9.63
C VAL A 375 22.73 -24.78 8.70
N LYS A 376 23.74 -24.08 9.23
CA LYS A 376 24.92 -23.64 8.48
C LYS A 376 25.77 -24.82 8.01
N ASP A 377 25.90 -25.85 8.82
CA ASP A 377 26.65 -27.06 8.47
C ASP A 377 26.00 -27.77 7.27
N ILE A 378 24.67 -28.02 7.32
CA ILE A 378 23.93 -28.61 6.19
C ILE A 378 24.02 -27.72 4.95
N SER A 379 23.91 -26.39 5.10
CA SER A 379 23.99 -25.46 3.96
C SER A 379 25.33 -25.58 3.22
N ARG A 380 26.44 -25.69 3.97
CA ARG A 380 27.78 -25.86 3.41
C ARG A 380 27.91 -27.18 2.66
N GLU A 381 27.40 -28.27 3.24
CA GLU A 381 27.39 -29.58 2.59
C GLU A 381 26.63 -29.58 1.26
N ILE A 382 25.47 -28.91 1.21
CA ILE A 382 24.73 -28.78 -0.05
C ILE A 382 25.50 -27.92 -1.07
N GLU A 383 26.12 -26.82 -0.64
CA GLU A 383 26.92 -25.96 -1.52
C GLU A 383 28.13 -26.71 -2.10
N ASP A 384 28.79 -27.53 -1.30
CA ASP A 384 29.92 -28.36 -1.72
C ASP A 384 29.47 -29.34 -2.81
N ILE A 385 28.40 -30.12 -2.58
CA ILE A 385 27.87 -31.06 -3.58
C ILE A 385 27.41 -30.34 -4.85
N MET A 386 26.73 -29.18 -4.72
CA MET A 386 26.32 -28.38 -5.89
C MET A 386 27.50 -27.84 -6.69
N SER A 387 28.61 -27.47 -6.02
CA SER A 387 29.83 -27.00 -6.69
C SER A 387 30.47 -28.10 -7.54
N GLU A 388 30.40 -29.34 -7.07
CA GLU A 388 30.90 -30.52 -7.79
C GLU A 388 30.01 -30.90 -8.99
N LEU A 389 28.72 -30.56 -8.93
CA LEU A 389 27.75 -30.82 -9.98
C LEU A 389 27.76 -29.78 -11.12
N LYS A 390 28.45 -28.64 -10.96
CA LYS A 390 28.53 -27.60 -12.00
C LYS A 390 29.28 -28.09 -13.25
N PRO A 391 28.73 -27.89 -14.47
CA PRO A 391 29.46 -28.18 -15.69
C PRO A 391 30.69 -27.25 -15.83
N PRO A 392 31.81 -27.72 -16.40
CA PRO A 392 32.95 -26.86 -16.69
C PRO A 392 32.55 -25.76 -17.69
N PRO A 393 33.08 -24.53 -17.55
CA PRO A 393 32.69 -23.41 -18.41
C PRO A 393 33.03 -23.68 -19.89
N PRO A 394 32.17 -23.29 -20.84
CA PRO A 394 32.46 -23.39 -22.25
C PRO A 394 33.50 -22.32 -22.62
N GLY A 395 34.72 -22.73 -22.97
CA GLY A 395 35.73 -21.84 -23.57
C GLY A 395 36.92 -21.42 -22.69
N GLY A 396 37.11 -21.98 -21.49
CA GLY A 396 38.32 -21.73 -20.70
C GLY A 396 39.56 -22.44 -21.27
N ASN A 397 40.70 -21.76 -21.29
CA ASN A 397 42.00 -22.23 -21.78
C ASN A 397 42.28 -23.72 -21.49
N ARG A 398 42.95 -24.40 -22.44
CA ARG A 398 43.33 -25.83 -22.51
C ARG A 398 44.10 -26.41 -21.29
N SER A 399 44.20 -25.69 -20.18
CA SER A 399 44.92 -26.06 -18.96
C SER A 399 44.06 -26.66 -17.84
N THR A 400 42.71 -26.64 -17.90
CA THR A 400 41.87 -27.34 -16.90
C THR A 400 41.52 -28.76 -17.35
N LYS A 401 42.54 -29.53 -17.73
CA LYS A 401 42.43 -30.94 -18.11
C LYS A 401 42.62 -31.79 -16.85
N GLY A 402 41.61 -31.87 -15.98
CA GLY A 402 41.79 -32.59 -14.71
C GLY A 402 40.57 -32.96 -13.89
N LYS A 403 39.38 -32.39 -14.09
CA LYS A 403 38.18 -32.84 -13.37
C LYS A 403 37.42 -33.89 -14.19
N PRO A 404 37.32 -35.15 -13.73
CA PRO A 404 36.58 -36.19 -14.45
C PRO A 404 35.10 -35.79 -14.54
N LYS A 405 34.52 -35.95 -15.74
CA LYS A 405 33.09 -35.72 -15.98
C LYS A 405 32.31 -36.77 -15.17
N ILE A 406 31.56 -36.35 -14.16
CA ILE A 406 30.80 -37.23 -13.27
C ILE A 406 29.84 -38.09 -14.13
N ARG A 407 29.88 -39.42 -13.96
CA ARG A 407 29.01 -40.36 -14.68
C ARG A 407 27.54 -40.11 -14.35
N GLY A 408 26.63 -40.36 -15.29
CA GLY A 408 25.19 -40.10 -15.11
C GLY A 408 24.56 -40.76 -13.88
N SER A 409 25.01 -41.95 -13.48
CA SER A 409 24.54 -42.64 -12.26
C SER A 409 25.01 -41.93 -10.98
N ASP A 410 26.27 -41.49 -10.92
CA ASP A 410 26.84 -40.79 -9.76
C ASP A 410 26.27 -39.37 -9.65
N ARG A 411 26.02 -38.71 -10.79
CA ARG A 411 25.32 -37.41 -10.85
C ARG A 411 23.93 -37.51 -10.24
N ARG A 412 23.20 -38.60 -10.52
CA ARG A 412 21.87 -38.86 -9.96
C ARG A 412 21.90 -39.08 -8.44
N LYS A 413 22.86 -39.87 -7.94
CA LYS A 413 23.03 -40.11 -6.49
C LYS A 413 23.30 -38.81 -5.73
N ARG A 414 24.18 -37.96 -6.24
CA ARG A 414 24.48 -36.66 -5.61
C ARG A 414 23.29 -35.70 -5.63
N TRP A 415 22.45 -35.75 -6.66
CA TRP A 415 21.18 -35.00 -6.67
C TRP A 415 20.17 -35.52 -5.65
N GLU A 416 20.15 -36.83 -5.40
CA GLU A 416 19.32 -37.45 -4.37
C GLU A 416 19.79 -37.04 -2.97
N GLU A 417 21.10 -37.03 -2.74
CA GLU A 417 21.73 -36.53 -1.51
C GLU A 417 21.41 -35.05 -1.26
N VAL A 418 21.54 -34.19 -2.28
CA VAL A 418 21.11 -32.78 -2.20
C VAL A 418 19.64 -32.66 -1.83
N ARG A 419 18.78 -33.54 -2.35
CA ARG A 419 17.34 -33.52 -2.04
C ARG A 419 17.05 -33.88 -0.57
N GLU A 420 17.74 -34.88 -0.03
CA GLU A 420 17.60 -35.26 1.38
C GLU A 420 18.17 -34.18 2.31
N LEU A 421 19.36 -33.66 2.03
CA LEU A 421 19.94 -32.54 2.79
C LEU A 421 19.03 -31.29 2.76
N ARG A 422 18.38 -30.99 1.62
CA ARG A 422 17.37 -29.92 1.54
C ARG A 422 16.15 -30.18 2.43
N LYS A 423 15.69 -31.42 2.57
CA LYS A 423 14.59 -31.76 3.51
C LYS A 423 15.05 -31.56 4.95
N GLU A 424 16.23 -32.04 5.30
CA GLU A 424 16.79 -31.89 6.65
C GLU A 424 17.03 -30.41 7.00
N TYR A 425 17.58 -29.62 6.06
CA TYR A 425 17.70 -28.17 6.17
C TYR A 425 16.36 -27.52 6.50
N ARG A 426 15.31 -27.81 5.72
CA ARG A 426 13.97 -27.26 5.94
C ARG A 426 13.43 -27.62 7.33
N ARG A 427 13.63 -28.86 7.78
CA ARG A 427 13.19 -29.32 9.10
C ARG A 427 13.90 -28.55 10.23
N ARG A 428 15.23 -28.44 10.17
CA ARG A 428 16.01 -27.72 11.19
C ARG A 428 15.74 -26.21 11.17
N ASP A 429 15.68 -25.60 10.00
CA ASP A 429 15.36 -24.16 9.84
C ASP A 429 13.98 -23.83 10.45
N ARG A 430 12.96 -24.66 10.21
CA ARG A 430 11.65 -24.52 10.86
C ARG A 430 11.72 -24.61 12.38
N GLN A 431 12.55 -25.50 12.93
CA GLN A 431 12.72 -25.65 14.38
C GLN A 431 13.39 -24.41 15.00
N VAL A 432 14.43 -23.88 14.35
CA VAL A 432 15.10 -22.64 14.78
C VAL A 432 14.12 -21.46 14.75
N GLN A 433 13.41 -21.28 13.64
CA GLN A 433 12.40 -20.22 13.50
C GLN A 433 11.31 -20.33 14.57
N ARG A 434 10.83 -21.55 14.86
CA ARG A 434 9.85 -21.80 15.90
C ARG A 434 10.37 -21.38 17.28
N SER A 435 11.61 -21.75 17.62
CA SER A 435 12.23 -21.41 18.90
C SER A 435 12.37 -19.89 19.10
N VAL A 436 12.85 -19.17 18.08
CA VAL A 436 12.94 -17.70 18.12
C VAL A 436 11.55 -17.08 18.33
N LEU A 437 10.55 -17.54 17.59
CA LEU A 437 9.19 -17.04 17.70
C LEU A 437 8.45 -17.49 18.97
N ASP A 438 8.90 -18.51 19.68
CA ASP A 438 8.35 -18.88 20.99
C ASP A 438 8.85 -17.93 22.08
N ARG A 439 10.08 -17.43 21.94
CA ARG A 439 10.69 -16.44 22.86
C ARG A 439 10.20 -15.01 22.61
N ALA A 440 9.63 -14.72 21.43
CA ALA A 440 9.15 -13.39 21.07
C ALA A 440 7.83 -13.04 21.77
N GLN A 441 7.82 -11.97 22.56
CA GLN A 441 6.60 -11.38 23.11
C GLN A 441 5.95 -10.40 22.14
N ILE A 442 6.76 -9.61 21.43
CA ILE A 442 6.30 -8.66 20.42
C ILE A 442 6.67 -9.20 19.04
N VAL A 443 5.66 -9.46 18.21
CA VAL A 443 5.87 -9.88 16.83
C VAL A 443 5.36 -8.80 15.89
N LEU A 444 6.21 -8.31 15.01
CA LEU A 444 5.89 -7.25 14.06
C LEU A 444 5.84 -7.80 12.63
N THR A 445 4.79 -7.50 11.86
CA THR A 445 4.63 -7.99 10.48
C THR A 445 3.67 -7.11 9.69
N THR A 446 3.54 -7.29 8.38
CA THR A 446 2.43 -6.66 7.64
C THR A 446 1.13 -7.46 7.85
N CYS A 447 -0.04 -6.87 7.61
CA CYS A 447 -1.32 -7.59 7.72
C CYS A 447 -1.31 -8.91 6.93
N HIS A 448 -0.82 -8.89 5.68
CA HIS A 448 -0.63 -10.09 4.87
C HIS A 448 0.43 -11.05 5.44
N GLY A 449 1.51 -10.51 6.01
CA GLY A 449 2.56 -11.28 6.66
C GLY A 449 2.08 -12.06 7.88
N ALA A 450 1.02 -11.60 8.56
CA ALA A 450 0.40 -12.32 9.68
C ALA A 450 -0.18 -13.68 9.26
N GLY A 451 -0.55 -13.83 7.98
CA GLY A 451 -1.02 -15.09 7.39
C GLY A 451 0.10 -16.07 7.03
N GLY A 452 1.37 -15.74 7.29
CA GLY A 452 2.52 -16.59 7.01
C GLY A 452 2.52 -17.89 7.81
N ARG A 453 3.16 -18.93 7.26
CA ARG A 453 3.31 -20.25 7.90
C ARG A 453 4.00 -20.15 9.27
N GLN A 454 4.89 -19.17 9.44
CA GLN A 454 5.62 -18.89 10.69
C GLN A 454 4.70 -18.59 11.87
N LEU A 455 3.51 -18.01 11.61
CA LEU A 455 2.51 -17.70 12.63
C LEU A 455 1.32 -18.66 12.61
N ALA A 456 1.39 -19.77 11.90
CA ALA A 456 0.34 -20.79 11.93
C ALA A 456 0.19 -21.36 13.35
N GLY A 457 -1.05 -21.49 13.83
CA GLY A 457 -1.36 -22.02 15.16
C GLY A 457 -0.91 -21.14 16.35
N ARG A 458 -0.39 -19.93 16.12
CA ARG A 458 -0.06 -18.98 17.19
C ARG A 458 -1.19 -18.00 17.42
N GLU A 459 -1.47 -17.76 18.69
CA GLU A 459 -2.46 -16.78 19.14
C GLU A 459 -1.80 -15.66 19.95
N PHE A 460 -2.48 -14.52 20.02
CA PHE A 460 -2.00 -13.29 20.66
C PHE A 460 -3.07 -12.68 21.56
N ASP A 461 -2.64 -12.08 22.66
CA ASP A 461 -3.50 -11.36 23.60
C ASP A 461 -3.95 -10.00 23.05
N TRP A 462 -3.03 -9.36 22.32
CA TRP A 462 -3.25 -8.07 21.71
C TRP A 462 -2.88 -8.12 20.23
N VAL A 463 -3.74 -7.52 19.42
CA VAL A 463 -3.45 -7.21 18.02
C VAL A 463 -3.53 -5.69 17.86
N VAL A 464 -2.46 -5.10 17.35
CA VAL A 464 -2.39 -3.66 17.05
C VAL A 464 -2.18 -3.51 15.56
N ILE A 465 -3.03 -2.75 14.87
CA ILE A 465 -2.91 -2.50 13.43
C ILE A 465 -2.75 -1.00 13.21
N ASP A 466 -1.56 -0.59 12.77
CA ASP A 466 -1.29 0.79 12.34
C ASP A 466 -1.59 0.97 10.85
N GLU A 467 -1.94 2.21 10.48
CA GLU A 467 -2.46 2.57 9.17
C GLU A 467 -3.62 1.66 8.70
N ALA A 468 -4.51 1.30 9.63
CA ALA A 468 -5.66 0.43 9.36
C ALA A 468 -6.61 0.98 8.27
N CYS A 469 -6.61 2.31 8.07
CA CYS A 469 -7.40 2.98 7.04
C CYS A 469 -6.80 2.87 5.62
N GLN A 470 -5.57 2.36 5.49
CA GLN A 470 -4.91 2.09 4.20
C GLN A 470 -4.92 0.60 3.84
N ALA A 471 -5.41 -0.26 4.74
CA ALA A 471 -5.52 -1.69 4.50
C ALA A 471 -6.94 -2.07 4.10
N LEU A 472 -7.06 -2.96 3.11
CA LEU A 472 -8.32 -3.64 2.81
C LEU A 472 -8.88 -4.30 4.07
N GLU A 473 -10.20 -4.25 4.26
CA GLU A 473 -10.82 -4.84 5.44
C GLU A 473 -10.43 -6.32 5.62
N VAL A 474 -10.48 -7.10 4.53
CA VAL A 474 -10.14 -8.52 4.55
C VAL A 474 -8.67 -8.75 4.93
N ALA A 475 -7.76 -7.84 4.56
CA ALA A 475 -6.36 -7.92 4.95
C ALA A 475 -6.19 -7.72 6.47
N CYS A 476 -6.93 -6.79 7.08
CA CYS A 476 -6.93 -6.61 8.54
C CYS A 476 -7.40 -7.89 9.26
N TRP A 477 -8.42 -8.58 8.72
CA TRP A 477 -8.93 -9.83 9.29
C TRP A 477 -7.87 -10.94 9.39
N ILE A 478 -6.86 -10.95 8.52
CA ILE A 478 -5.74 -11.91 8.60
C ILE A 478 -5.03 -11.81 9.96
N ALA A 479 -4.83 -10.58 10.46
CA ALA A 479 -4.22 -10.30 11.75
C ALA A 479 -5.23 -10.45 12.90
N VAL A 480 -6.46 -9.99 12.73
CA VAL A 480 -7.51 -10.07 13.76
C VAL A 480 -7.81 -11.52 14.16
N LEU A 481 -7.83 -12.46 13.21
CA LEU A 481 -8.02 -13.88 13.48
C LEU A 481 -6.86 -14.55 14.24
N LYS A 482 -5.78 -13.82 14.54
CA LYS A 482 -4.71 -14.27 15.44
C LYS A 482 -4.96 -13.90 16.89
N ALA A 483 -5.96 -13.06 17.18
CA ALA A 483 -6.39 -12.79 18.54
C ALA A 483 -7.06 -14.04 19.11
N ARG A 484 -6.65 -14.45 20.30
CA ARG A 484 -7.33 -15.53 21.05
C ARG A 484 -8.69 -15.09 21.58
N GLU A 485 -9.42 -16.02 22.19
CA GLU A 485 -10.62 -15.67 22.94
C GLU A 485 -10.30 -14.72 24.11
N GLY A 486 -11.05 -13.62 24.24
CA GLY A 486 -10.76 -12.54 25.18
C GLY A 486 -9.59 -11.62 24.78
N GLY A 487 -8.99 -11.84 23.60
CA GLY A 487 -7.97 -10.96 23.03
C GLY A 487 -8.54 -9.61 22.57
N ARG A 488 -7.67 -8.60 22.51
CA ARG A 488 -8.04 -7.21 22.25
C ARG A 488 -7.42 -6.69 20.96
N LEU A 489 -8.12 -5.76 20.31
CA LEU A 489 -7.71 -5.13 19.05
C LEU A 489 -7.60 -3.61 19.19
N VAL A 490 -6.51 -3.03 18.69
CA VAL A 490 -6.41 -1.58 18.49
C VAL A 490 -6.17 -1.29 17.02
N LEU A 491 -7.08 -0.53 16.41
CA LEU A 491 -6.93 -0.05 15.05
C LEU A 491 -6.54 1.43 15.11
N ALA A 492 -5.38 1.77 14.55
CA ALA A 492 -4.93 3.14 14.45
C ALA A 492 -4.86 3.56 12.98
N GLY A 493 -5.31 4.78 12.68
CA GLY A 493 -5.31 5.28 11.32
C GLY A 493 -5.99 6.63 11.19
N ASP A 494 -6.14 7.08 9.94
CA ASP A 494 -6.89 8.27 9.58
C ASP A 494 -7.78 7.98 8.36
N HIS A 495 -9.08 7.85 8.61
CA HIS A 495 -10.11 7.61 7.59
C HIS A 495 -10.35 8.79 6.63
N LEU A 496 -9.82 9.98 6.94
CA LEU A 496 -9.86 11.19 6.13
C LEU A 496 -8.61 11.37 5.25
N GLN A 497 -7.65 10.43 5.35
CA GLN A 497 -6.53 10.28 4.41
C GLN A 497 -6.82 9.15 3.40
N LEU A 498 -5.84 8.84 2.54
CA LEU A 498 -5.99 7.88 1.45
C LEU A 498 -6.57 6.53 1.90
N PRO A 499 -7.63 6.02 1.23
CA PRO A 499 -8.10 4.66 1.41
C PRO A 499 -7.12 3.64 0.78
N PRO A 500 -7.36 2.34 0.94
CA PRO A 500 -6.62 1.32 0.19
C PRO A 500 -6.77 1.56 -1.32
N THR A 501 -5.69 1.36 -2.08
CA THR A 501 -5.75 1.43 -3.54
C THR A 501 -6.52 0.24 -4.10
N VAL A 502 -7.60 0.51 -4.85
CA VAL A 502 -8.45 -0.49 -5.51
C VAL A 502 -8.47 -0.17 -7.00
N LYS A 503 -8.20 -1.17 -7.85
CA LYS A 503 -8.12 -1.02 -9.30
C LYS A 503 -9.46 -1.26 -9.98
N SER A 504 -10.24 -2.22 -9.49
CA SER A 504 -11.59 -2.48 -9.96
C SER A 504 -12.50 -1.34 -9.50
N THR A 505 -12.55 -0.25 -10.25
CA THR A 505 -13.59 0.75 -10.03
C THR A 505 -14.93 0.10 -10.37
N VAL A 506 -15.86 0.05 -9.41
CA VAL A 506 -17.27 -0.13 -9.77
C VAL A 506 -17.62 1.08 -10.62
N SER A 507 -17.73 0.88 -11.93
CA SER A 507 -18.23 1.92 -12.80
C SER A 507 -19.56 2.37 -12.21
N ALA A 508 -19.63 3.59 -11.68
CA ALA A 508 -20.91 4.22 -11.39
C ALA A 508 -21.79 3.99 -12.62
N PRO A 509 -23.05 3.56 -12.46
CA PRO A 509 -23.89 3.29 -13.62
C PRO A 509 -23.98 4.61 -14.39
N ARG A 510 -23.21 4.71 -15.48
CA ARG A 510 -23.40 5.75 -16.49
C ARG A 510 -24.86 5.64 -16.84
N GLY A 511 -25.66 6.62 -16.42
CA GLY A 511 -27.07 6.70 -16.75
C GLY A 511 -27.15 6.48 -18.25
N LYS A 512 -27.64 5.30 -18.66
CA LYS A 512 -27.94 5.05 -20.05
C LYS A 512 -29.05 6.01 -20.38
N GLY A 513 -28.68 7.18 -20.91
CA GLY A 513 -29.59 7.99 -21.70
C GLY A 513 -30.28 7.04 -22.65
N LYS A 514 -31.60 6.92 -22.50
CA LYS A 514 -32.45 6.07 -23.34
C LYS A 514 -32.41 6.61 -24.77
N GLY A 515 -31.32 6.37 -25.48
CA GLY A 515 -31.28 6.39 -26.93
C GLY A 515 -32.01 5.16 -27.42
N LYS A 516 -33.29 5.30 -27.79
CA LYS A 516 -34.03 4.28 -28.54
C LYS A 516 -33.36 4.05 -29.90
N GLY A 517 -32.34 3.20 -29.94
CA GLY A 517 -31.81 2.60 -31.16
C GLY A 517 -32.58 1.33 -31.48
N ARG A 518 -33.64 1.43 -32.30
CA ARG A 518 -34.32 0.27 -32.88
C ARG A 518 -33.33 -0.53 -33.74
N SER A 519 -33.23 -1.82 -33.45
CA SER A 519 -32.70 -2.85 -34.34
C SER A 519 -33.24 -2.68 -35.76
N LYS A 520 -32.36 -2.63 -36.75
CA LYS A 520 -32.68 -2.90 -38.16
C LYS A 520 -31.84 -4.09 -38.63
N SER A 521 -32.53 -5.21 -38.73
CA SER A 521 -32.21 -6.34 -39.58
C SER A 521 -32.16 -5.93 -41.05
N ASN A 522 -31.16 -6.43 -41.78
CA ASN A 522 -31.10 -6.39 -43.23
C ASN A 522 -32.32 -7.13 -43.84
N GLY A 523 -33.06 -6.45 -44.70
CA GLY A 523 -34.16 -7.01 -45.49
C GLY A 523 -34.57 -6.02 -46.58
N ALA A 524 -34.49 -6.47 -47.83
CA ALA A 524 -34.58 -5.70 -49.05
C ALA A 524 -35.96 -5.06 -49.33
N GLY A 525 -35.98 -4.03 -50.18
CA GLY A 525 -37.10 -3.77 -51.10
C GLY A 525 -37.79 -2.40 -51.04
N LYS A 526 -37.48 -1.56 -52.04
CA LYS A 526 -38.36 -0.69 -52.86
C LYS A 526 -39.35 0.34 -52.24
N HIS A 527 -39.25 1.55 -52.83
CA HIS A 527 -40.26 2.60 -53.12
C HIS A 527 -40.73 3.59 -52.03
N GLY A 528 -40.56 4.89 -52.33
CA GLY A 528 -41.68 5.83 -52.52
C GLY A 528 -41.96 6.92 -51.48
N ASP A 529 -41.52 8.15 -51.78
CA ASP A 529 -42.19 9.47 -51.63
C ASP A 529 -42.74 10.03 -50.28
N LYS A 530 -42.29 11.29 -50.03
CA LYS A 530 -43.00 12.54 -49.62
C LYS A 530 -43.52 12.80 -48.18
N ALA A 531 -42.85 13.82 -47.59
CA ALA A 531 -43.36 15.15 -47.20
C ALA A 531 -44.27 15.40 -45.96
N GLY A 532 -43.81 16.37 -45.13
CA GLY A 532 -44.58 17.34 -44.32
C GLY A 532 -45.08 16.84 -42.96
N LYS A 533 -45.28 17.65 -41.91
CA LYS A 533 -45.06 19.06 -41.58
C LYS A 533 -45.58 19.25 -40.13
N ASP A 534 -45.02 20.21 -39.38
CA ASP A 534 -45.61 20.95 -38.24
C ASP A 534 -46.01 20.18 -36.95
N ALA A 535 -46.14 20.74 -35.74
CA ALA A 535 -45.65 21.90 -34.99
C ALA A 535 -46.37 21.87 -33.61
N ALA A 536 -45.86 22.64 -32.63
CA ALA A 536 -46.55 23.16 -31.42
C ALA A 536 -46.83 22.18 -30.24
N GLN A 537 -46.25 22.41 -29.04
CA GLN A 537 -46.73 23.30 -27.93
C GLN A 537 -48.07 22.80 -27.34
N THR A 538 -48.31 22.66 -26.03
CA THR A 538 -48.08 23.58 -24.90
C THR A 538 -48.54 22.90 -23.59
N THR A 539 -47.93 23.24 -22.43
CA THR A 539 -48.50 23.57 -21.08
C THR A 539 -49.86 22.96 -20.64
N SER A 540 -50.20 22.69 -19.37
CA SER A 540 -49.66 22.90 -18.02
C SER A 540 -50.72 22.44 -17.00
N GLN A 541 -50.33 22.43 -15.73
CA GLN A 541 -51.16 22.71 -14.53
C GLN A 541 -51.91 21.56 -13.82
N ALA A 542 -51.72 21.63 -12.51
CA ALA A 542 -52.26 20.82 -11.43
C ALA A 542 -53.63 21.37 -10.98
N ASP A 543 -54.41 20.52 -10.32
CA ASP A 543 -55.18 20.96 -9.17
C ASP A 543 -55.57 19.79 -8.24
N THR A 544 -55.67 20.14 -6.96
CA THR A 544 -55.91 19.32 -5.76
C THR A 544 -57.38 19.01 -5.50
N THR A 545 -57.69 17.83 -4.94
CA THR A 545 -58.83 17.59 -4.03
C THR A 545 -58.55 16.41 -3.09
N THR A 546 -58.85 16.60 -1.80
CA THR A 546 -58.82 15.62 -0.70
C THR A 546 -60.16 14.88 -0.58
N ASP A 547 -60.14 13.58 -0.23
CA ASP A 547 -60.75 13.02 1.00
C ASP A 547 -60.77 11.46 1.03
N ASP A 548 -60.51 10.96 2.24
CA ASP A 548 -60.92 9.72 2.89
C ASP A 548 -60.30 8.32 2.62
N VAL A 549 -59.40 7.96 3.56
CA VAL A 549 -59.35 6.75 4.43
C VAL A 549 -59.67 5.38 3.82
N VAL A 550 -58.65 4.51 3.69
CA VAL A 550 -58.53 3.20 4.37
C VAL A 550 -57.04 2.80 4.36
N GLY A 551 -56.54 2.34 5.50
CA GLY A 551 -55.12 2.11 5.75
C GLY A 551 -54.48 1.00 4.93
N ASP A 552 -53.22 1.24 4.59
CA ASP A 552 -52.23 0.18 4.43
C ASP A 552 -50.89 0.70 4.96
N ALA A 553 -50.34 0.01 5.95
CA ALA A 553 -49.07 0.37 6.57
C ALA A 553 -47.94 0.06 5.58
N LYS A 554 -47.62 1.02 4.72
CA LYS A 554 -46.35 1.03 3.99
C LYS A 554 -45.25 1.46 4.96
N THR A 555 -44.42 0.50 5.34
CA THR A 555 -43.07 0.73 5.82
C THR A 555 -42.33 1.58 4.79
N ASP A 556 -41.94 2.78 5.17
CA ASP A 556 -41.03 3.64 4.41
C ASP A 556 -39.65 2.97 4.34
N ASP A 557 -39.44 2.14 3.31
CA ASP A 557 -38.13 1.64 2.86
C ASP A 557 -37.46 2.71 1.98
N THR A 558 -37.15 3.87 2.56
CA THR A 558 -36.45 4.98 1.87
C THR A 558 -35.02 5.24 2.36
N ASP A 559 -34.40 4.26 3.05
CA ASP A 559 -33.06 4.41 3.65
C ASP A 559 -31.90 3.75 2.87
N ASP A 560 -32.10 3.43 1.58
CA ASP A 560 -31.31 2.41 0.86
C ASP A 560 -30.03 2.91 0.13
N ASP A 561 -29.60 4.17 0.32
CA ASP A 561 -28.62 4.78 -0.60
C ASP A 561 -27.23 5.20 -0.06
N ALA A 562 -26.89 5.02 1.23
CA ALA A 562 -25.55 5.41 1.76
C ALA A 562 -24.64 4.23 2.18
N ASP A 563 -23.37 4.21 1.74
CA ASP A 563 -22.34 3.26 2.22
C ASP A 563 -21.93 3.59 3.68
N GLU A 564 -21.38 2.63 4.42
CA GLU A 564 -20.74 2.85 5.73
C GLU A 564 -19.56 3.83 5.64
N THR A 565 -18.87 3.90 4.49
CA THR A 565 -17.83 4.91 4.25
C THR A 565 -18.42 6.33 4.12
N ASP A 566 -19.58 6.48 3.47
CA ASP A 566 -20.28 7.76 3.36
C ASP A 566 -20.77 8.20 4.73
N LEU A 567 -21.32 7.27 5.52
CA LEU A 567 -21.73 7.51 6.91
C LEU A 567 -20.53 7.92 7.77
N ALA A 568 -19.40 7.20 7.69
CA ALA A 568 -18.18 7.53 8.41
C ALA A 568 -17.70 8.97 8.13
N SER A 569 -17.84 9.44 6.89
CA SER A 569 -17.50 10.82 6.49
C SER A 569 -18.54 11.86 6.94
N LYS A 570 -19.80 11.46 7.12
CA LYS A 570 -20.92 12.32 7.54
C LYS A 570 -21.07 12.47 9.05
N PHE A 571 -20.38 11.65 9.86
CA PHE A 571 -20.38 11.77 11.31
C PHE A 571 -19.48 12.93 11.78
N SER A 572 -19.83 14.14 11.35
CA SER A 572 -19.61 15.34 12.14
C SER A 572 -20.56 15.32 13.33
N THR A 573 -20.16 15.89 14.46
CA THR A 573 -20.74 15.60 15.78
C THR A 573 -22.18 16.10 16.00
N ALA A 574 -22.89 16.52 14.95
CA ALA A 574 -24.28 16.99 15.01
C ALA A 574 -25.28 15.84 14.78
N THR A 575 -26.24 15.68 15.70
CA THR A 575 -27.39 14.74 15.69
C THR A 575 -27.12 13.27 16.07
N LEU A 576 -26.86 13.03 17.35
CA LEU A 576 -26.81 11.68 17.95
C LEU A 576 -28.12 11.22 18.61
N SER A 577 -29.06 12.11 18.93
CA SER A 577 -30.25 11.72 19.74
C SER A 577 -31.46 11.24 18.93
N THR A 578 -31.45 11.34 17.59
CA THR A 578 -32.60 11.01 16.73
C THR A 578 -32.27 10.10 15.54
N ALA A 579 -31.03 9.62 15.40
CA ALA A 579 -30.64 8.80 14.26
C ALA A 579 -31.13 7.33 14.39
N PRO A 580 -31.58 6.68 13.30
CA PRO A 580 -32.03 5.29 13.32
C PRO A 580 -30.92 4.33 13.78
N ARG A 581 -31.33 3.14 14.27
CA ARG A 581 -30.39 2.08 14.67
C ARG A 581 -29.48 1.72 13.49
N THR A 582 -28.17 1.76 13.72
CA THR A 582 -27.19 1.36 12.72
C THR A 582 -27.22 -0.16 12.52
N ARG A 583 -27.07 -0.63 11.28
CA ARG A 583 -27.03 -2.05 10.91
C ARG A 583 -25.77 -2.30 10.09
N LEU A 584 -25.24 -3.52 10.11
CA LEU A 584 -24.14 -3.93 9.23
C LEU A 584 -24.58 -3.77 7.76
N ARG A 585 -23.79 -3.09 6.93
CA ARG A 585 -24.08 -2.96 5.49
C ARG A 585 -23.03 -3.70 4.66
N PRO A 586 -23.42 -4.38 3.56
CA PRO A 586 -22.45 -4.86 2.58
C PRO A 586 -21.71 -3.66 1.96
N PRO A 587 -20.38 -3.72 1.80
CA PRO A 587 -19.62 -2.63 1.21
C PRO A 587 -19.96 -2.47 -0.28
N ARG A 588 -19.95 -1.24 -0.81
CA ARG A 588 -20.06 -1.00 -2.25
C ARG A 588 -18.71 -1.14 -2.96
N SER A 589 -17.62 -0.87 -2.24
CA SER A 589 -16.24 -0.89 -2.73
C SER A 589 -15.30 -1.53 -1.72
N LEU A 590 -14.16 -2.05 -2.20
CA LEU A 590 -13.06 -2.52 -1.35
C LEU A 590 -12.35 -1.37 -0.60
N GLU A 591 -12.65 -0.12 -0.93
CA GLU A 591 -12.14 1.06 -0.21
C GLU A 591 -12.69 1.20 1.22
N THR A 592 -13.85 0.57 1.52
CA THR A 592 -14.41 0.54 2.87
C THR A 592 -13.49 -0.27 3.79
N THR A 593 -12.76 0.43 4.64
CA THR A 593 -11.82 -0.20 5.58
C THR A 593 -12.53 -0.72 6.83
N LEU A 594 -11.89 -1.65 7.54
CA LEU A 594 -12.38 -2.12 8.85
C LEU A 594 -12.56 -0.93 9.82
N PHE A 595 -11.65 0.04 9.81
CA PHE A 595 -11.75 1.24 10.65
C PHE A 595 -13.00 2.07 10.30
N SER A 596 -13.19 2.40 9.02
CA SER A 596 -14.33 3.18 8.55
C SER A 596 -15.65 2.48 8.85
N ARG A 597 -15.72 1.16 8.64
CA ARG A 597 -16.91 0.36 8.97
C ARG A 597 -17.23 0.36 10.46
N GLN A 598 -16.24 0.18 11.34
CA GLN A 598 -16.49 0.24 12.78
C GLN A 598 -16.97 1.63 13.22
N LEU A 599 -16.42 2.69 12.62
CA LEU A 599 -16.90 4.06 12.83
C LEU A 599 -18.34 4.25 12.32
N GLY A 600 -18.65 3.67 11.16
CA GLY A 600 -19.99 3.60 10.57
C GLY A 600 -21.02 2.95 11.49
N LEU A 601 -20.64 1.80 12.06
CA LEU A 601 -21.49 0.93 12.85
C LEU A 601 -21.74 1.46 14.27
N TYR A 602 -20.70 1.97 14.94
CA TYR A 602 -20.75 2.39 16.35
C TYR A 602 -20.76 3.90 16.57
N GLY A 603 -20.56 4.70 15.51
CA GLY A 603 -20.49 6.15 15.56
C GLY A 603 -19.19 6.69 16.17
N PRO A 604 -19.05 8.03 16.26
CA PRO A 604 -17.81 8.67 16.72
C PRO A 604 -17.41 8.33 18.16
N GLY A 605 -18.36 7.85 18.98
CA GLY A 605 -18.07 7.36 20.32
C GLY A 605 -17.04 6.22 20.37
N ILE A 606 -16.83 5.45 19.31
CA ILE A 606 -15.86 4.33 19.30
C ILE A 606 -14.39 4.78 19.12
N LYS A 607 -14.16 6.00 18.59
CA LYS A 607 -12.81 6.52 18.30
C LYS A 607 -12.29 7.45 19.40
N SER A 608 -10.96 7.49 19.53
CA SER A 608 -10.23 8.50 20.29
C SER A 608 -9.45 9.37 19.32
N LEU A 609 -9.75 10.67 19.27
CA LEU A 609 -9.05 11.62 18.41
C LEU A 609 -7.78 12.13 19.09
N LEU A 610 -6.65 12.06 18.38
CA LEU A 610 -5.45 12.82 18.73
C LEU A 610 -5.58 14.21 18.10
N SER A 611 -5.72 15.26 18.91
CA SER A 611 -6.04 16.60 18.38
C SER A 611 -4.84 17.54 18.28
N ILE A 612 -3.75 17.27 18.99
CA ILE A 612 -2.56 18.15 18.98
C ILE A 612 -1.58 17.66 17.91
N GLN A 613 -1.29 18.51 16.91
CA GLN A 613 -0.37 18.22 15.81
C GLN A 613 0.97 18.97 15.96
N TYR A 614 2.06 18.36 15.51
CA TYR A 614 3.45 18.81 15.70
C TYR A 614 4.20 19.06 14.38
N ARG A 615 3.47 19.21 13.27
CA ARG A 615 4.03 19.29 11.90
C ARG A 615 3.83 20.65 11.26
N MET A 616 2.57 21.02 11.04
CA MET A 616 2.18 22.14 10.19
C MET A 616 2.17 23.45 10.98
N SER A 617 2.54 24.55 10.33
CA SER A 617 2.20 25.88 10.82
C SER A 617 0.68 26.09 10.86
N THR A 618 0.22 27.00 11.71
CA THR A 618 -1.22 27.29 11.84
C THR A 618 -1.89 27.67 10.52
N PRO A 619 -1.29 28.49 9.63
CA PRO A 619 -1.89 28.80 8.33
C PRO A 619 -2.06 27.58 7.43
N ILE A 620 -1.10 26.65 7.41
CA ILE A 620 -1.20 25.43 6.58
C ILE A 620 -2.27 24.49 7.15
N MET A 621 -2.37 24.42 8.49
CA MET A 621 -3.31 23.55 9.19
C MET A 621 -4.76 24.02 9.04
N SER A 622 -5.03 25.31 8.87
CA SER A 622 -6.37 25.89 9.04
C SER A 622 -7.42 25.29 8.10
N PHE A 623 -7.10 25.14 6.81
CA PHE A 623 -8.06 24.59 5.85
C PHE A 623 -8.38 23.11 6.09
N PRO A 624 -7.40 22.17 6.12
CA PRO A 624 -7.70 20.78 6.43
C PRO A 624 -8.43 20.64 7.77
N ASN A 625 -8.07 21.44 8.77
CA ASN A 625 -8.70 21.39 10.08
C ASN A 625 -10.18 21.79 10.04
N ALA A 626 -10.51 22.91 9.39
CA ALA A 626 -11.89 23.39 9.27
C ALA A 626 -12.74 22.42 8.45
N GLU A 627 -12.24 22.01 7.29
CA GLU A 627 -13.03 21.28 6.29
C GLU A 627 -13.16 19.78 6.58
N LEU A 628 -12.14 19.17 7.22
CA LEU A 628 -12.09 17.70 7.39
C LEU A 628 -12.10 17.26 8.86
N TYR A 629 -11.58 18.09 9.78
CA TYR A 629 -11.40 17.69 11.18
C TYR A 629 -12.27 18.50 12.16
N GLU A 630 -13.33 19.15 11.68
CA GLU A 630 -14.31 19.91 12.49
C GLU A 630 -13.65 20.97 13.40
N SER A 631 -12.54 21.56 12.95
CA SER A 631 -11.73 22.49 13.73
C SER A 631 -11.23 21.94 15.07
N GLN A 632 -11.15 20.61 15.24
CA GLN A 632 -10.72 19.98 16.49
C GLN A 632 -9.19 19.92 16.62
N LEU A 633 -8.41 20.13 15.55
CA LEU A 633 -6.95 20.12 15.61
C LEU A 633 -6.39 21.42 16.17
N VAL A 634 -5.31 21.28 16.93
CA VAL A 634 -4.54 22.38 17.51
C VAL A 634 -3.07 22.20 17.16
N ALA A 635 -2.44 23.24 16.62
CA ALA A 635 -1.01 23.25 16.39
C ALA A 635 -0.26 23.40 17.73
N HIS A 636 0.67 22.48 18.00
CA HIS A 636 1.54 22.60 19.15
C HIS A 636 2.43 23.85 19.03
N THR A 637 2.78 24.47 20.14
CA THR A 637 3.59 25.71 20.18
C THR A 637 4.94 25.58 19.45
N SER A 638 5.49 24.37 19.35
CA SER A 638 6.73 24.09 18.60
C SER A 638 6.59 24.21 17.08
N CYS A 639 5.37 24.18 16.54
CA CYS A 639 5.12 24.24 15.09
C CYS A 639 4.13 25.34 14.69
N ALA A 640 3.32 25.88 15.61
CA ALA A 640 2.25 26.82 15.27
C ALA A 640 2.72 28.04 14.45
N SER A 641 3.92 28.56 14.74
CA SER A 641 4.46 29.78 14.12
C SER A 641 5.71 29.57 13.27
N ILE A 642 6.05 28.33 12.89
CA ILE A 642 7.26 28.07 12.10
C ILE A 642 7.15 28.65 10.69
N ARG A 643 8.22 29.30 10.22
CA ARG A 643 8.33 29.90 8.89
C ARG A 643 9.61 29.45 8.19
N LEU A 644 9.71 29.61 6.87
CA LEU A 644 10.95 29.34 6.15
C LEU A 644 12.08 30.30 6.53
N SER A 645 11.74 31.56 6.82
CA SER A 645 12.70 32.58 7.28
C SER A 645 13.41 32.21 8.58
N ASP A 646 12.84 31.34 9.43
CA ASP A 646 13.46 30.85 10.66
C ASP A 646 14.66 29.92 10.40
N LEU A 647 14.80 29.39 9.17
CA LEU A 647 15.92 28.53 8.82
C LEU A 647 17.22 29.35 8.82
N ALA A 648 18.25 28.83 9.50
CA ALA A 648 19.54 29.51 9.59
C ALA A 648 20.21 29.71 8.22
N SER A 649 19.95 28.82 7.26
CA SER A 649 20.42 28.98 5.89
C SER A 649 19.67 30.08 5.14
N VAL A 650 18.38 30.27 5.43
CA VAL A 650 17.54 31.28 4.76
C VAL A 650 17.76 32.67 5.34
N SER A 651 17.66 32.82 6.66
CA SER A 651 17.88 34.09 7.37
C SER A 651 19.20 34.79 7.06
N ARG A 652 20.26 34.06 6.69
CA ARG A 652 21.55 34.63 6.30
C ARG A 652 21.57 35.27 4.91
N HIS A 653 20.64 34.88 4.05
CA HIS A 653 20.56 35.33 2.65
C HIS A 653 19.36 36.26 2.41
N LEU A 654 18.59 36.57 3.46
CA LEU A 654 17.54 37.58 3.40
C LEU A 654 18.10 38.98 3.57
N SER A 655 17.39 39.94 2.97
CA SER A 655 17.63 41.35 3.21
C SER A 655 17.29 41.72 4.66
N SER A 656 17.91 42.77 5.18
CA SER A 656 17.61 43.28 6.52
C SER A 656 17.23 44.77 6.43
N PRO A 657 15.92 45.11 6.49
CA PRO A 657 14.74 44.22 6.59
C PRO A 657 14.47 43.41 5.29
N PRO A 658 13.71 42.30 5.36
CA PRO A 658 13.28 41.57 4.17
C PRO A 658 12.50 42.47 3.21
N THR A 659 12.68 42.28 1.91
CA THR A 659 11.85 42.97 0.91
C THR A 659 10.44 42.36 0.85
N GLU A 660 9.47 43.11 0.33
CA GLU A 660 8.09 42.59 0.15
C GLU A 660 8.09 41.29 -0.68
N ASP A 661 8.85 41.25 -1.78
CA ASP A 661 9.02 40.04 -2.60
C ASP A 661 9.61 38.84 -1.82
N GLU A 662 10.51 39.09 -0.87
CA GLU A 662 11.08 38.02 -0.03
C GLU A 662 10.08 37.50 1.00
N GLU A 663 9.23 38.37 1.53
CA GLU A 663 8.15 37.97 2.44
C GLU A 663 7.05 37.17 1.72
N GLU A 664 6.71 37.57 0.50
CA GLU A 664 5.79 36.86 -0.39
C GLU A 664 6.32 35.48 -0.79
N LEU A 665 7.56 35.41 -1.28
CA LEU A 665 8.20 34.16 -1.68
C LEU A 665 8.27 33.14 -0.52
N LEU A 666 8.49 33.61 0.70
CA LEU A 666 8.63 32.77 1.90
C LEU A 666 7.35 32.63 2.71
N ALA A 667 6.21 33.10 2.16
CA ALA A 667 4.93 33.01 2.82
C ALA A 667 4.56 31.53 3.11
N PRO A 668 3.84 31.23 4.20
CA PRO A 668 3.48 29.86 4.55
C PRO A 668 2.58 29.17 3.52
N VAL A 669 1.79 29.93 2.77
CA VAL A 669 0.88 29.43 1.74
C VAL A 669 1.01 30.33 0.52
N VAL A 670 1.36 29.75 -0.62
CA VAL A 670 1.57 30.45 -1.89
C VAL A 670 0.71 29.79 -2.98
N LEU A 671 0.00 30.59 -3.76
CA LEU A 671 -0.78 30.15 -4.92
C LEU A 671 -0.23 30.77 -6.20
N TYR A 672 0.17 29.94 -7.15
CA TYR A 672 0.35 30.34 -8.55
C TYR A 672 -0.92 29.98 -9.32
N ASP A 673 -1.80 30.97 -9.47
CA ASP A 673 -3.05 30.80 -10.22
C ASP A 673 -2.78 30.93 -11.73
N THR A 674 -3.01 29.84 -12.46
CA THR A 674 -2.83 29.77 -13.91
C THR A 674 -4.12 30.05 -14.69
N SER A 675 -5.19 30.46 -14.00
CA SER A 675 -6.46 30.84 -14.65
C SER A 675 -6.24 31.92 -15.70
N GLY A 676 -6.87 31.76 -16.87
CA GLY A 676 -6.75 32.71 -17.99
C GLY A 676 -5.39 32.76 -18.70
N CYS A 677 -4.40 31.94 -18.31
CA CYS A 677 -3.06 31.92 -18.93
C CYS A 677 -2.92 30.96 -20.12
N GLU A 678 -4.01 30.28 -20.52
CA GLU A 678 -4.01 29.24 -21.58
C GLU A 678 -3.04 28.07 -21.31
N PHE A 679 -2.74 27.79 -20.04
CA PHE A 679 -1.86 26.70 -19.61
C PHE A 679 -2.60 25.36 -19.60
N TYR A 680 -3.10 24.95 -20.76
CA TYR A 680 -3.95 23.77 -20.90
C TYR A 680 -3.22 22.46 -20.61
N GLU A 681 -3.97 21.50 -20.08
CA GLU A 681 -3.48 20.14 -19.86
C GLU A 681 -3.22 19.40 -21.19
N THR A 682 -2.31 18.44 -21.13
CA THR A 682 -1.95 17.54 -22.23
C THR A 682 -2.16 16.09 -21.83
N THR A 683 -2.52 15.26 -22.81
CA THR A 683 -2.62 13.81 -22.65
C THR A 683 -1.45 13.18 -23.41
N PRO A 684 -0.70 12.23 -22.84
CA PRO A 684 0.41 11.57 -23.52
C PRO A 684 0.00 10.99 -24.87
N SER A 685 0.92 11.00 -25.84
CA SER A 685 0.62 10.48 -27.18
C SER A 685 0.37 8.97 -27.15
N ALA A 686 -0.43 8.44 -28.09
CA ALA A 686 -0.71 7.00 -28.18
C ALA A 686 0.56 6.13 -28.38
N GLU A 687 1.66 6.73 -28.86
CA GLU A 687 2.97 6.07 -29.06
C GLU A 687 3.78 5.94 -27.76
N GLU A 688 3.52 6.75 -26.74
CA GLU A 688 4.18 6.69 -25.42
C GLU A 688 3.63 5.56 -24.52
N GLY A 689 2.67 4.79 -25.05
CA GLY A 689 2.27 3.48 -24.55
C GLY A 689 1.01 3.50 -23.68
N ALA A 690 0.32 2.35 -23.66
CA ALA A 690 -0.91 2.10 -22.88
C ALA A 690 -0.77 2.32 -21.35
N LEU A 691 0.44 2.55 -20.85
CA LEU A 691 0.78 2.77 -19.44
C LEU A 691 0.43 4.17 -18.92
N LEU A 692 0.44 5.19 -19.79
CA LEU A 692 0.16 6.59 -19.43
C LEU A 692 -1.05 7.16 -20.15
N ALA A 693 -1.74 6.36 -20.97
CA ALA A 693 -2.79 6.81 -21.88
C ALA A 693 -3.94 7.56 -21.20
N ASP A 694 -4.22 7.27 -19.92
CA ASP A 694 -5.27 7.93 -19.13
C ASP A 694 -4.73 8.97 -18.12
N SER A 695 -3.43 9.28 -18.16
CA SER A 695 -2.80 10.27 -17.28
C SER A 695 -2.68 11.64 -17.95
N LYS A 696 -2.36 12.68 -17.16
CA LYS A 696 -2.39 14.07 -17.59
C LYS A 696 -1.12 14.80 -17.18
N SER A 697 -0.72 15.80 -17.95
CA SER A 697 0.46 16.62 -17.70
C SER A 697 0.24 18.07 -18.10
N ASN A 698 0.95 18.99 -17.46
CA ASN A 698 0.96 20.41 -17.76
C ASN A 698 2.41 20.92 -17.74
N VAL A 699 2.91 21.30 -18.92
CA VAL A 699 4.30 21.77 -19.12
C VAL A 699 4.52 23.11 -18.43
N HIS A 700 3.56 24.02 -18.54
CA HIS A 700 3.70 25.36 -17.98
C HIS A 700 3.69 25.35 -16.45
N GLU A 701 2.89 24.47 -15.82
CA GLU A 701 2.99 24.25 -14.37
C GLU A 701 4.36 23.68 -13.98
N ALA A 702 4.95 22.80 -14.80
CA ALA A 702 6.28 22.27 -14.53
C ALA A 702 7.37 23.37 -14.62
N ASP A 703 7.22 24.33 -15.51
CA ASP A 703 8.11 25.49 -15.60
C ASP A 703 7.99 26.40 -14.37
N LEU A 704 6.76 26.63 -13.88
CA LEU A 704 6.52 27.38 -12.64
C LEU A 704 7.15 26.69 -11.42
N VAL A 705 7.08 25.36 -11.34
CA VAL A 705 7.77 24.58 -10.30
C VAL A 705 9.28 24.86 -10.35
N VAL A 706 9.90 24.81 -11.54
CA VAL A 706 11.35 25.05 -11.68
C VAL A 706 11.72 26.47 -11.22
N ARG A 707 10.97 27.49 -11.65
CA ARG A 707 11.25 28.88 -11.25
C ARG A 707 11.16 29.06 -9.73
N HIS A 708 10.10 28.56 -9.11
CA HIS A 708 9.93 28.67 -7.67
C HIS A 708 11.07 27.95 -6.90
N LEU A 709 11.54 26.79 -7.41
CA LEU A 709 12.70 26.11 -6.85
C LEU A 709 13.98 26.93 -6.97
N GLU A 710 14.23 27.57 -8.11
CA GLU A 710 15.38 28.47 -8.29
C GLU A 710 15.37 29.60 -7.27
N GLU A 711 14.23 30.26 -7.08
CA GLU A 711 14.06 31.34 -6.12
C GLU A 711 14.31 30.85 -4.68
N LEU A 712 13.71 29.72 -4.28
CA LEU A 712 13.93 29.14 -2.94
C LEU A 712 15.39 28.75 -2.70
N PHE A 713 16.05 28.13 -3.69
CA PHE A 713 17.45 27.72 -3.57
C PHE A 713 18.39 28.93 -3.55
N SER A 714 18.07 30.00 -4.28
CA SER A 714 18.82 31.27 -4.21
C SER A 714 18.80 31.87 -2.79
N LYS A 715 17.73 31.62 -2.03
CA LYS A 715 17.60 32.02 -0.62
C LYS A 715 18.19 30.99 0.35
N GLY A 716 18.78 29.88 -0.10
CA GLY A 716 19.46 28.91 0.75
C GLY A 716 18.56 27.83 1.36
N VAL A 717 17.37 27.58 0.79
CA VAL A 717 16.59 26.37 1.12
C VAL A 717 17.33 25.14 0.57
N ALA A 718 17.51 24.10 1.38
CA ALA A 718 18.23 22.91 0.91
C ALA A 718 17.33 22.02 0.03
N PRO A 719 17.86 21.36 -1.02
CA PRO A 719 17.08 20.50 -1.92
C PRO A 719 16.36 19.37 -1.18
N GLY A 720 17.03 18.74 -0.21
CA GLY A 720 16.45 17.71 0.64
C GLY A 720 15.31 18.19 1.56
N GLN A 721 15.05 19.50 1.66
CA GLN A 721 13.93 20.09 2.41
C GLN A 721 12.66 20.28 1.57
N VAL A 722 12.72 19.98 0.27
CA VAL A 722 11.62 20.20 -0.68
C VAL A 722 11.03 18.88 -1.15
N THR A 723 9.71 18.86 -1.38
CA THR A 723 9.04 17.78 -2.11
C THR A 723 8.03 18.32 -3.09
N ILE A 724 7.98 17.72 -4.27
CA ILE A 724 7.03 18.04 -5.33
C ILE A 724 6.00 16.90 -5.42
N LEU A 725 4.72 17.25 -5.32
CA LEU A 725 3.59 16.34 -5.37
C LEU A 725 2.68 16.70 -6.55
N THR A 726 2.15 15.67 -7.19
CA THR A 726 1.10 15.83 -8.20
C THR A 726 0.18 14.60 -8.22
N PRO A 727 -1.11 14.72 -8.57
CA PRO A 727 -1.99 13.56 -8.66
C PRO A 727 -1.67 12.63 -9.84
N TYR A 728 -0.96 13.11 -10.86
CA TYR A 728 -0.85 12.42 -12.15
C TYR A 728 0.54 11.87 -12.45
N SER A 729 0.62 10.59 -12.81
CA SER A 729 1.89 9.92 -13.16
C SER A 729 2.57 10.51 -14.40
N ALA A 730 1.83 11.01 -15.40
CA ALA A 730 2.43 11.69 -16.55
C ALA A 730 3.10 13.01 -16.12
N GLN A 731 2.47 13.77 -15.22
CA GLN A 731 3.10 14.97 -14.64
C GLN A 731 4.34 14.62 -13.82
N VAL A 732 4.35 13.52 -13.07
CA VAL A 732 5.56 13.03 -12.37
C VAL A 732 6.69 12.78 -13.36
N ALA A 733 6.41 12.12 -14.49
CA ALA A 733 7.43 11.85 -15.50
C ALA A 733 7.96 13.14 -16.15
N LEU A 734 7.08 14.10 -16.43
CA LEU A 734 7.43 15.40 -16.98
C LEU A 734 8.30 16.20 -16.00
N LEU A 735 7.84 16.36 -14.75
CA LEU A 735 8.59 17.05 -13.70
C LEU A 735 9.94 16.39 -13.44
N HIS A 736 10.03 15.06 -13.49
CA HIS A 736 11.32 14.38 -13.40
C HIS A 736 12.25 14.79 -14.54
N ALA A 737 11.76 14.87 -15.77
CA ALA A 737 12.58 15.28 -16.91
C ALA A 737 13.00 16.75 -16.82
N THR A 738 12.09 17.65 -16.47
CA THR A 738 12.36 19.10 -16.38
C THR A 738 13.26 19.43 -15.19
N VAL A 739 12.90 19.00 -13.97
CA VAL A 739 13.68 19.29 -12.76
C VAL A 739 15.08 18.67 -12.80
N ARG A 740 15.24 17.46 -13.36
CA ARG A 740 16.56 16.80 -13.41
C ARG A 740 17.46 17.30 -14.54
N SER A 741 16.89 17.93 -15.57
CA SER A 741 17.68 18.56 -16.64
C SER A 741 18.09 20.00 -16.30
N HIS A 742 17.37 20.63 -15.36
CA HIS A 742 17.65 21.99 -14.92
C HIS A 742 18.84 22.08 -13.98
N ARG A 743 19.66 23.13 -14.13
CA ARG A 743 20.85 23.36 -13.31
C ARG A 743 20.56 24.38 -12.23
N PHE A 744 20.20 23.90 -11.05
CA PHE A 744 20.01 24.72 -9.86
C PHE A 744 21.33 25.12 -9.19
N THR A 745 21.37 26.32 -8.62
CA THR A 745 22.46 26.79 -7.77
C THR A 745 21.95 27.20 -6.40
N ILE A 746 22.79 27.03 -5.38
CA ILE A 746 22.53 27.41 -3.99
C ILE A 746 23.73 28.19 -3.44
N PRO A 747 23.54 29.21 -2.59
CA PRO A 747 24.66 29.89 -1.95
C PRO A 747 25.55 28.92 -1.17
N ALA A 748 26.87 29.00 -1.38
CA ALA A 748 27.82 28.11 -0.73
C ALA A 748 27.81 28.28 0.79
N ALA A 749 27.93 27.18 1.54
CA ALA A 749 27.94 27.20 3.01
C ALA A 749 29.11 28.04 3.59
N SER A 750 30.18 28.22 2.80
CA SER A 750 31.33 29.06 3.12
C SER A 750 31.09 30.56 2.96
N GLY A 751 29.93 30.97 2.42
CA GLY A 751 29.56 32.36 2.18
C GLY A 751 30.24 33.00 0.96
N LYS A 752 30.97 32.23 0.14
CA LYS A 752 31.60 32.70 -1.10
C LYS A 752 31.29 31.78 -2.26
N GLY A 753 30.57 32.30 -3.25
CA GLY A 753 30.23 31.59 -4.49
C GLY A 753 28.93 30.78 -4.39
N GLU A 754 28.62 30.09 -5.48
CA GLU A 754 27.44 29.22 -5.62
C GLU A 754 27.88 27.77 -5.78
N GLU A 755 27.11 26.86 -5.16
CA GLU A 755 27.26 25.42 -5.32
C GLU A 755 26.16 24.88 -6.22
N VAL A 756 26.50 23.89 -7.05
CA VAL A 756 25.50 23.22 -7.91
C VAL A 756 24.70 22.26 -7.04
N VAL A 757 23.39 22.41 -7.07
CA VAL A 757 22.45 21.55 -6.36
C VAL A 757 22.39 20.18 -7.05
N ASN A 758 22.44 19.13 -6.24
CA ASN A 758 22.10 17.79 -6.71
C ASN A 758 20.58 17.64 -6.77
N ALA A 759 19.99 17.73 -7.96
CA ALA A 759 18.55 17.58 -8.18
C ALA A 759 18.01 16.20 -7.75
N ASP A 760 18.88 15.20 -7.55
CA ASP A 760 18.49 13.88 -7.06
C ASP A 760 17.96 13.88 -5.61
N GLU A 761 18.32 14.90 -4.83
CA GLU A 761 17.86 15.08 -3.45
C GLU A 761 16.41 15.60 -3.36
N ILE A 762 15.91 16.22 -4.44
CA ILE A 762 14.53 16.70 -4.50
C ILE A 762 13.61 15.50 -4.64
N GLU A 763 12.79 15.29 -3.63
CA GLU A 763 11.79 14.25 -3.60
C GLU A 763 10.60 14.62 -4.50
N LEU A 764 10.23 13.72 -5.41
CA LEU A 764 9.18 13.96 -6.41
C LEU A 764 8.39 12.66 -6.57
N GLY A 765 7.06 12.76 -6.53
CA GLY A 765 6.21 11.60 -6.76
C GLY A 765 4.72 11.92 -6.80
N THR A 766 3.91 10.88 -7.01
CA THR A 766 2.47 11.02 -6.84
C THR A 766 2.12 11.13 -5.37
N ILE A 767 0.96 11.74 -5.08
CA ILE A 767 0.45 11.89 -3.71
C ILE A 767 0.39 10.52 -3.00
N ASP A 768 -0.09 9.49 -3.68
CA ASP A 768 -0.19 8.11 -3.18
C ASP A 768 1.19 7.50 -2.84
N SER A 769 2.22 7.77 -3.66
CA SER A 769 3.57 7.23 -3.45
C SER A 769 4.35 7.89 -2.31
N MET A 770 3.97 9.11 -1.92
CA MET A 770 4.67 9.95 -0.94
C MET A 770 3.99 9.98 0.43
N GLN A 771 3.04 9.07 0.67
CA GLN A 771 2.35 8.96 1.93
C GLN A 771 3.30 8.65 3.10
N GLY A 772 3.07 9.32 4.23
CA GLY A 772 3.90 9.17 5.43
C GLY A 772 5.16 10.03 5.44
N ARG A 773 5.50 10.70 4.33
CA ARG A 773 6.60 11.67 4.27
C ARG A 773 6.14 13.06 4.73
N GLU A 774 7.10 13.93 5.01
CA GLU A 774 6.89 15.33 5.39
C GLU A 774 8.16 16.13 5.06
N LYS A 775 8.01 17.39 4.65
CA LYS A 775 9.10 18.29 4.29
C LYS A 775 8.83 19.72 4.74
N ASP A 776 9.87 20.55 4.78
CA ASP A 776 9.71 21.97 5.12
C ASP A 776 8.88 22.68 4.04
N VAL A 777 9.17 22.41 2.76
CA VAL A 777 8.45 22.93 1.59
C VAL A 777 7.77 21.80 0.83
N VAL A 778 6.50 21.99 0.50
CA VAL A 778 5.76 21.10 -0.42
C VAL A 778 5.14 21.91 -1.53
N ILE A 779 5.46 21.51 -2.77
CA ILE A 779 4.90 22.10 -3.99
C ILE A 779 3.90 21.12 -4.58
N ILE A 780 2.67 21.56 -4.84
CA ILE A 780 1.60 20.76 -5.43
C ILE A 780 1.27 21.31 -6.82
N SER A 781 1.48 20.51 -7.86
CA SER A 781 0.99 20.80 -9.23
C SER A 781 -0.34 20.07 -9.45
N LEU A 782 -1.40 20.84 -9.67
CA LEU A 782 -2.78 20.35 -9.83
C LEU A 782 -3.06 19.79 -11.23
N VAL A 783 -2.33 20.25 -12.25
CA VAL A 783 -2.34 19.77 -13.65
C VAL A 783 -3.60 20.12 -14.44
N ARG A 784 -4.76 20.08 -13.81
CA ARG A 784 -6.06 20.19 -14.49
C ARG A 784 -6.33 21.63 -14.90
N SER A 785 -6.39 21.86 -16.21
CA SER A 785 -6.80 23.11 -16.84
C SER A 785 -7.49 22.77 -18.17
N ASN A 786 -8.81 22.94 -18.22
CA ASN A 786 -9.65 22.58 -19.37
C ASN A 786 -11.00 23.33 -19.35
N ALA A 787 -11.60 23.51 -20.54
CA ALA A 787 -12.86 24.25 -20.67
C ALA A 787 -14.08 23.51 -20.10
N GLU A 788 -13.99 22.19 -19.95
CA GLU A 788 -15.08 21.34 -19.49
C GLU A 788 -15.30 21.41 -17.97
N GLY A 789 -14.29 21.84 -17.19
CA GLY A 789 -14.32 21.81 -15.72
C GLY A 789 -14.13 20.40 -15.17
N GLU A 790 -13.44 19.53 -15.90
CA GLU A 790 -13.16 18.16 -15.47
C GLU A 790 -11.88 18.13 -14.61
N VAL A 791 -11.98 17.59 -13.40
CA VAL A 791 -10.85 17.53 -12.44
C VAL A 791 -10.35 16.12 -12.15
N GLY A 792 -11.08 15.08 -12.57
CA GLY A 792 -10.68 13.68 -12.42
C GLY A 792 -10.25 13.31 -10.98
N PHE A 793 -8.99 12.90 -10.81
CA PHE A 793 -8.45 12.44 -9.53
C PHE A 793 -8.41 13.49 -8.42
N LEU A 794 -8.47 14.78 -8.75
CA LEU A 794 -8.54 15.86 -7.76
C LEU A 794 -9.88 15.89 -7.01
N ALA A 795 -10.94 15.32 -7.57
CA ALA A 795 -12.25 15.22 -6.91
C ALA A 795 -12.19 14.44 -5.58
N GLN A 796 -11.13 13.66 -5.35
CA GLN A 796 -10.96 12.87 -4.14
C GLN A 796 -10.33 13.71 -3.02
N LYS A 797 -11.17 14.34 -2.17
CA LYS A 797 -10.72 15.20 -1.05
C LYS A 797 -9.67 14.59 -0.13
N LYS A 798 -9.73 13.28 0.11
CA LYS A 798 -8.75 12.55 0.94
C LYS A 798 -7.33 12.58 0.37
N ARG A 799 -7.20 12.58 -0.97
CA ARG A 799 -5.91 12.70 -1.66
C ARG A 799 -5.36 14.12 -1.50
N LEU A 800 -6.17 15.14 -1.71
CA LEU A 800 -5.73 16.52 -1.51
C LEU A 800 -5.37 16.80 -0.04
N ASN A 801 -6.13 16.28 0.92
CA ASN A 801 -5.77 16.31 2.34
C ASN A 801 -4.38 15.73 2.60
N VAL A 802 -4.09 14.57 2.02
CA VAL A 802 -2.76 13.95 2.13
C VAL A 802 -1.68 14.83 1.52
N ALA A 803 -1.93 15.56 0.44
CA ALA A 803 -0.94 16.43 -0.19
C ALA A 803 -0.66 17.70 0.63
N MET A 804 -1.70 18.43 1.03
CA MET A 804 -1.58 19.66 1.83
C MET A 804 -0.85 19.42 3.15
N THR A 805 -1.16 18.30 3.81
CA THR A 805 -0.66 18.01 5.17
C THR A 805 0.75 17.42 5.22
N ARG A 806 1.50 17.47 4.11
CA ARG A 806 2.94 17.11 4.04
C ARG A 806 3.86 18.28 4.37
N ALA A 807 3.38 19.52 4.18
CA ALA A 807 4.15 20.73 4.44
C ALA A 807 4.32 20.99 5.94
N LYS A 808 5.49 21.49 6.33
CA LYS A 808 5.73 22.02 7.69
C LYS A 808 5.68 23.54 7.71
N ARG A 809 6.47 24.18 6.83
CA ARG A 809 6.71 25.63 6.84
C ARG A 809 6.04 26.34 5.67
N GLN A 810 6.06 25.75 4.48
CA GLN A 810 5.47 26.32 3.28
C GLN A 810 4.72 25.29 2.44
N LEU A 811 3.52 25.65 2.02
CA LEU A 811 2.70 24.97 1.04
C LEU A 811 2.57 25.84 -0.21
N VAL A 812 3.02 25.33 -1.36
CA VAL A 812 2.92 26.00 -2.65
C VAL A 812 1.94 25.23 -3.51
N VAL A 813 0.94 25.91 -4.07
CA VAL A 813 -0.07 25.33 -4.93
C VAL A 813 0.04 25.98 -6.30
N ILE A 814 0.12 25.17 -7.35
CA ILE A 814 0.20 25.63 -8.74
C ILE A 814 -0.93 24.96 -9.50
N GLY A 815 -1.77 25.76 -10.14
CA GLY A 815 -2.85 25.25 -10.98
C GLY A 815 -3.90 26.29 -11.33
N ASP A 816 -4.88 25.85 -12.10
CA ASP A 816 -5.96 26.65 -12.63
C ASP A 816 -7.13 26.69 -11.63
N ALA A 817 -7.26 27.80 -10.90
CA ALA A 817 -8.31 27.99 -9.91
C ALA A 817 -9.71 27.97 -10.53
N GLU A 818 -9.88 28.47 -11.75
CA GLU A 818 -11.18 28.47 -12.45
C GLU A 818 -11.62 27.04 -12.79
N THR A 819 -10.73 26.24 -13.39
CA THR A 819 -11.03 24.83 -13.73
C THR A 819 -11.33 24.01 -12.47
N VAL A 820 -10.56 24.21 -11.39
CA VAL A 820 -10.70 23.40 -10.17
C VAL A 820 -11.86 23.86 -9.29
N GLY A 821 -12.09 25.16 -9.17
CA GLY A 821 -13.18 25.74 -8.38
C GLY A 821 -14.56 25.55 -9.02
N ASN A 822 -14.64 25.56 -10.36
CA ASN A 822 -15.89 25.36 -11.11
C ASN A 822 -16.10 23.90 -11.56
N ALA A 823 -15.39 22.97 -10.94
CA ALA A 823 -15.48 21.56 -11.26
C ALA A 823 -16.93 21.04 -11.14
N LYS A 824 -17.41 20.40 -12.20
CA LYS A 824 -18.78 19.88 -12.27
C LYS A 824 -18.86 18.45 -11.73
N ASP A 825 -20.07 18.04 -11.33
CA ASP A 825 -20.39 16.67 -10.90
C ASP A 825 -19.59 16.15 -9.68
N LEU A 826 -19.18 17.06 -8.79
CA LEU A 826 -18.57 16.70 -7.51
C LEU A 826 -19.61 16.29 -6.45
N PRO A 827 -19.24 15.41 -5.51
CA PRO A 827 -20.13 15.00 -4.43
C PRO A 827 -20.31 16.06 -3.33
N ASP A 828 -19.39 17.02 -3.23
CA ASP A 828 -19.37 18.11 -2.25
C ASP A 828 -18.64 19.35 -2.79
N ASP A 829 -18.76 20.47 -2.07
CA ASP A 829 -18.15 21.77 -2.42
C ASP A 829 -16.67 21.87 -2.01
N PHE A 830 -16.01 20.75 -1.71
CA PHE A 830 -14.67 20.74 -1.11
C PHE A 830 -13.61 21.49 -1.95
N LEU A 831 -13.58 21.27 -3.26
CA LEU A 831 -12.59 21.92 -4.14
C LEU A 831 -12.88 23.40 -4.32
N LYS A 832 -14.16 23.79 -4.36
CA LYS A 832 -14.57 25.18 -4.39
C LYS A 832 -14.15 25.88 -3.09
N ASN A 833 -14.47 25.30 -1.94
CA ASN A 833 -14.04 25.81 -0.63
C ASN A 833 -12.52 25.92 -0.53
N TYR A 834 -11.78 25.01 -1.15
CA TYR A 834 -10.31 25.06 -1.17
C TYR A 834 -9.79 26.24 -1.99
N MET A 835 -10.35 26.48 -3.18
CA MET A 835 -9.96 27.62 -4.02
C MET A 835 -10.35 28.95 -3.38
N ASP A 836 -11.57 29.05 -2.83
CA ASP A 836 -12.03 30.22 -2.08
C ASP A 836 -11.09 30.50 -0.88
N TRP A 837 -10.69 29.44 -0.14
CA TRP A 837 -9.75 29.59 0.97
C TRP A 837 -8.35 30.03 0.52
N LEU A 838 -7.84 29.51 -0.60
CA LEU A 838 -6.54 29.91 -1.12
C LEU A 838 -6.54 31.38 -1.56
N ASP A 839 -7.60 31.86 -2.21
CA ASP A 839 -7.74 33.27 -2.61
C ASP A 839 -7.70 34.22 -1.39
N GLU A 840 -8.34 33.81 -0.29
CA GLU A 840 -8.38 34.61 0.95
C GLU A 840 -7.12 34.52 1.82
N ASN A 841 -6.37 33.40 1.78
CA ASN A 841 -5.33 33.08 2.78
C ASN A 841 -3.93 32.85 2.21
N ALA A 842 -3.78 32.67 0.90
CA ALA A 842 -2.49 32.50 0.25
C ALA A 842 -1.97 33.83 -0.30
N VAL A 843 -0.64 33.92 -0.45
CA VAL A 843 -0.05 34.93 -1.34
C VAL A 843 -0.26 34.46 -2.77
N VAL A 844 -1.06 35.20 -3.54
CA VAL A 844 -1.37 34.88 -4.93
C VAL A 844 -0.36 35.55 -5.84
N HIS A 845 0.50 34.76 -6.48
CA HIS A 845 1.44 35.27 -7.47
C HIS A 845 0.75 35.37 -8.85
N PRO A 846 0.69 36.56 -9.46
CA PRO A 846 0.11 36.73 -10.78
C PRO A 846 1.03 36.12 -11.84
N VAL A 847 0.62 34.98 -12.41
CA VAL A 847 1.34 34.27 -13.48
C VAL A 847 1.48 35.13 -14.75
N VAL A 848 0.51 36.02 -14.99
CA VAL A 848 0.49 36.94 -16.14
C VAL A 848 1.60 38.01 -16.07
N ALA A 849 2.11 38.33 -14.89
CA ALA A 849 3.23 39.27 -14.72
C ALA A 849 4.61 38.60 -14.84
N THR A 850 4.65 37.27 -14.92
CA THR A 850 5.86 36.43 -14.92
C THR A 850 6.10 35.67 -16.24
N LEU A 851 5.23 35.86 -17.24
CA LEU A 851 5.47 35.57 -18.66
C LEU A 851 6.02 36.83 -19.35
#